data_AF-A0A2A9NRU6-F1
#
_entry.id   AF-A0A2A9NRU6-F1
#
_cell.length_a   1.000
_cell.length_b   1.000
_cell.length_c   1.000
_cell.angle_alpha   90.00
_cell.angle_beta   90.00
_cell.angle_gamma   90.00
#
_symmetry.space_group_name_H-M   'P 1'
#
loop_
_entity.id
_entity.type
_entity.pdbx_description
1 polymer ?
#
loop_
_entity_poly.entity_id
_entity_poly.type
_entity_poly.pdbx_seq_one_letter_code
_entity_poly.pdbx_strand_id
1 'polypeptide(L)'
;MAHPAYWPGRVYLYAIGNTPAVCFTQDLPPEVPANLLSLGCGDARNILYTAYADLGAPTRKFGFTCCDYEPAILARNVLLFTHIADLQKDDAQKSIQKIWNFYYHFFIDQETFDLVIDQSQKLVDLSEDITTWNDSHYGKFLRLCTSHTLSELRRHWSLYVSTKNLTRAEEESLRDHFRTNNRWDEDRSGINLTSVRAAGPLWMDLMSHGAEHFAHYWKTGVTFNDPAEVAKTSLTNPTFAYSSMGRGFALHYGSDPILSFHIARALAPIQGATTIATSVSGLVEAAVSEFRSWCLSFNERLSAHPSSLVIRFFVADALAACKALHYCAENDSTETGLYTKQWTSTIINLDGGDYGKNCDQWAPLQFDVIDTSNLTDHLGLVNVLVTTTPLLRRAPTSVIYTNTLLPANEEGMARDGFLQRLFGDISILSMIFDLIPVSYVSNFTTHSNTHELISLAASASMPRQFYENIAWRVGSMANSEFLASAAHAEQHLNFDPKQLAEFLFRVYLRMFSDEDMSNLVNLSVIGISQVALVHYLRASYAYLLRTVKTQITTDWQHMMGYLYGRIVNDQSLLVDRNNIQELLRDLHIYGLRSLDTLLLSNNNTLASTNGPLEGWSNVPPLVCVVFKIPRDKLGALNNLNRQQIPTPILMCNIMDASYCNFFQDYQSFFGDLNVTYSFNPCCREPSITFKEDPRGIYRSSSAIFTFNIPTWILDDDLSQTTVTLSFRPNPVVVATLGPTLGPDLTIFSADILDRKYVHFTRERPGNTGELDKLRSVSRKSASSSPVLSDAIKVTLDDGCTKTKILTGRANIVDKDAKVVLGQKARVDVEQVSPQAMKVLFGSHCQIIPFLFPINSTNNKIRIARKSSYVEVGAVFVGESQVDVRLSGPLEKLGMLSRPFPLIKQNNAFSLWNIHYLNLDSLPLLDLSNKSKLEFISPHLTLTYSDREQRFGTAEHKGQLRSEDLDVIIRVKQIIYHLFANGTNSNHRVFALADPGNGGGYTLFS
;
A
#
# COMPACT_ATOMS: atom_id res chain seq x y z
N MET A 1 0.89 -0.67 -12.42
CA MET A 1 -0.48 -0.92 -11.92
C MET A 1 -1.38 0.26 -12.26
N ALA A 2 -2.61 0.00 -12.69
CA ALA A 2 -3.62 1.01 -12.96
C ALA A 2 -4.74 0.90 -11.91
N HIS A 3 -5.62 1.90 -11.85
CA HIS A 3 -6.71 1.96 -10.88
C HIS A 3 -7.92 2.66 -11.52
N PRO A 4 -9.16 2.24 -11.23
CA PRO A 4 -10.35 2.85 -11.83
C PRO A 4 -10.47 4.34 -11.54
N ALA A 5 -10.87 5.11 -12.55
CA ALA A 5 -11.12 6.53 -12.38
C ALA A 5 -12.51 6.78 -11.77
N TYR A 6 -12.52 7.22 -10.52
CA TYR A 6 -13.74 7.66 -9.84
C TYR A 6 -14.09 9.10 -10.20
N TRP A 7 -15.38 9.40 -10.25
CA TRP A 7 -15.84 10.79 -10.28
C TRP A 7 -15.50 11.47 -8.94
N PRO A 8 -14.92 12.68 -8.93
CA PRO A 8 -14.41 13.32 -7.72
C PRO A 8 -15.54 14.01 -6.92
N GLY A 9 -16.77 13.46 -6.93
CA GLY A 9 -17.95 14.12 -6.38
C GLY A 9 -17.88 14.37 -4.86
N ARG A 10 -17.25 13.47 -4.10
CA ARG A 10 -16.99 13.61 -2.67
C ARG A 10 -15.64 12.96 -2.34
N VAL A 11 -14.70 13.76 -1.87
CA VAL A 11 -13.37 13.32 -1.42
C VAL A 11 -13.22 13.73 0.04
N TYR A 12 -12.74 12.81 0.88
CA TYR A 12 -12.50 13.09 2.29
C TYR A 12 -11.05 13.51 2.53
N LEU A 13 -10.88 14.53 3.35
CA LEU A 13 -9.60 14.93 3.92
C LEU A 13 -9.30 14.03 5.14
N TYR A 14 -8.19 13.30 5.10
CA TYR A 14 -7.72 12.46 6.21
C TYR A 14 -6.67 13.19 7.06
N ALA A 15 -7.03 14.38 7.57
CA ALA A 15 -6.12 15.29 8.29
C ALA A 15 -5.74 14.82 9.71
N ILE A 16 -6.49 13.86 10.25
CA ILE A 16 -6.28 13.22 11.54
C ILE A 16 -6.32 11.73 11.26
N GLY A 17 -5.26 11.02 11.64
CA GLY A 17 -5.21 9.61 11.30
C GLY A 17 -6.14 8.77 12.18
N ASN A 18 -6.43 7.58 11.70
CA ASN A 18 -7.49 6.70 12.18
C ASN A 18 -6.99 5.44 12.93
N THR A 19 -5.71 5.43 13.31
CA THR A 19 -5.01 4.35 14.03
C THR A 19 -3.99 4.95 15.00
N PRO A 20 -3.53 4.24 16.04
CA PRO A 20 -2.47 4.76 16.89
C PRO A 20 -1.16 4.96 16.12
N ALA A 21 -0.30 5.88 16.59
CA ALA A 21 1.00 6.09 15.97
C ALA A 21 1.88 4.82 16.01
N VAL A 22 2.66 4.59 14.95
CA VAL A 22 3.60 3.46 14.85
C VAL A 22 5.02 3.96 14.64
N CYS A 23 6.00 3.23 15.20
CA CYS A 23 7.41 3.55 15.01
C CYS A 23 7.90 2.85 13.74
N PHE A 24 8.21 3.64 12.70
CA PHE A 24 8.61 3.07 11.42
C PHE A 24 9.95 2.31 11.48
N THR A 25 10.79 2.58 12.49
CA THR A 25 12.08 1.88 12.67
C THR A 25 12.02 0.69 13.63
N GLN A 26 10.82 0.27 14.08
CA GLN A 26 10.66 -0.85 15.00
C GLN A 26 11.30 -2.16 14.50
N ASP A 27 11.44 -2.32 13.19
CA ASP A 27 11.99 -3.52 12.54
C ASP A 27 13.45 -3.36 12.08
N LEU A 28 14.05 -2.19 12.33
CA LEU A 28 15.42 -1.87 11.93
C LEU A 28 16.39 -1.89 13.13
N PRO A 29 17.57 -2.52 13.00
CA PRO A 29 18.62 -2.42 14.01
C PRO A 29 18.96 -0.95 14.32
N PRO A 30 19.24 -0.58 15.59
CA PRO A 30 19.49 0.80 15.99
C PRO A 30 20.68 1.46 15.29
N GLU A 31 21.64 0.68 14.81
CA GLU A 31 22.89 1.16 14.21
C GLU A 31 22.75 1.56 12.74
N VAL A 32 21.64 1.22 12.08
CA VAL A 32 21.49 1.37 10.62
C VAL A 32 20.70 2.64 10.29
N PRO A 33 21.16 3.49 9.34
CA PRO A 33 20.35 4.60 8.83
C PRO A 33 19.01 4.12 8.26
N ALA A 34 17.98 4.95 8.31
CA ALA A 34 16.65 4.56 7.85
C ALA A 34 16.18 5.48 6.71
N ASN A 35 16.03 4.91 5.51
CA ASN A 35 15.30 5.53 4.42
C ASN A 35 13.89 4.99 4.38
N LEU A 36 12.89 5.85 4.54
CA LEU A 36 11.50 5.45 4.72
C LEU A 36 10.61 6.09 3.67
N LEU A 37 9.70 5.31 3.09
CA LEU A 37 8.65 5.78 2.20
C LEU A 37 7.30 5.61 2.90
N SER A 38 6.56 6.71 3.07
CA SER A 38 5.20 6.70 3.61
C SER A 38 4.22 7.10 2.51
N LEU A 39 3.40 6.15 2.08
CA LEU A 39 2.39 6.32 1.04
C LEU A 39 1.01 6.51 1.67
N GLY A 40 0.30 7.58 1.28
CA GLY A 40 -0.91 8.00 1.98
C GLY A 40 -0.57 8.41 3.41
N CYS A 41 0.48 9.23 3.55
CA CYS A 41 1.13 9.48 4.84
C CYS A 41 0.19 10.09 5.88
N GLY A 42 -0.88 10.78 5.45
CA GLY A 42 -1.81 11.40 6.38
C GLY A 42 -1.12 12.41 7.29
N ASP A 43 -1.52 12.44 8.56
CA ASP A 43 -0.93 13.33 9.55
C ASP A 43 0.53 12.98 9.92
N ALA A 44 1.18 13.85 10.69
CA ALA A 44 2.60 13.75 11.03
C ALA A 44 2.91 12.79 12.19
N ARG A 45 1.91 12.12 12.78
CA ARG A 45 2.08 11.42 14.08
C ARG A 45 3.12 10.31 14.01
N ASN A 46 3.18 9.55 12.93
CA ASN A 46 4.10 8.42 12.81
C ASN A 46 5.54 8.91 12.71
N ILE A 47 5.78 10.05 12.05
CA ILE A 47 7.11 10.67 11.96
C ILE A 47 7.54 11.20 13.33
N LEU A 48 6.66 11.94 14.01
CA LEU A 48 6.93 12.48 15.35
C LEU A 48 7.17 11.36 16.37
N TYR A 49 6.31 10.33 16.37
CA TYR A 49 6.47 9.18 17.24
C TYR A 49 7.72 8.37 16.92
N THR A 50 8.07 8.19 15.64
CA THR A 50 9.34 7.54 15.25
C THR A 50 10.55 8.33 15.77
N ALA A 51 10.54 9.66 15.67
CA ALA A 51 11.61 10.49 16.20
C ALA A 51 11.79 10.34 17.73
N TYR A 52 10.68 10.15 18.45
CA TYR A 52 10.64 9.91 19.90
C TYR A 52 11.04 8.49 20.30
N ALA A 53 10.45 7.47 19.67
CA ALA A 53 10.51 6.08 20.10
C ALA A 53 11.69 5.28 19.50
N ASP A 54 12.40 5.83 18.51
CA ASP A 54 13.49 5.14 17.83
C ASP A 54 14.63 4.75 18.77
N LEU A 55 14.99 3.46 18.77
CA LEU A 55 16.12 2.91 19.52
C LEU A 55 17.48 3.45 19.10
N GLY A 56 17.61 3.91 17.86
CA GLY A 56 18.82 4.56 17.35
C GLY A 56 18.91 6.04 17.72
N ALA A 57 18.02 6.55 18.58
CA ALA A 57 18.05 7.93 19.02
C ALA A 57 19.34 8.26 19.80
N PRO A 58 19.89 9.48 19.68
CA PRO A 58 19.55 10.52 18.69
C PRO A 58 20.36 10.40 17.38
N THR A 59 21.23 9.39 17.25
CA THR A 59 22.30 9.34 16.24
C THR A 59 21.86 8.78 14.89
N ARG A 60 20.78 7.97 14.85
CA ARG A 60 20.26 7.42 13.60
C ARG A 60 19.83 8.54 12.66
N LYS A 61 20.33 8.49 11.43
CA LYS A 61 19.88 9.35 10.33
C LYS A 61 18.59 8.82 9.72
N PHE A 62 17.63 9.70 9.51
CA PHE A 62 16.38 9.42 8.83
C PHE A 62 16.26 10.21 7.52
N GLY A 63 15.84 9.50 6.47
CA GLY A 63 15.34 10.08 5.24
C GLY A 63 13.90 9.64 5.00
N PHE A 64 12.92 10.47 5.34
CA PHE A 64 11.52 10.24 5.05
C PHE A 64 11.16 10.75 3.65
N THR A 65 10.37 10.00 2.91
CA THR A 65 9.68 10.45 1.69
C THR A 65 8.19 10.23 1.88
N CYS A 66 7.43 11.31 1.94
CA CYS A 66 6.00 11.32 2.26
C CYS A 66 5.23 11.63 0.98
N CYS A 67 4.41 10.68 0.54
CA CYS A 67 3.55 10.82 -0.62
C CYS A 67 2.09 10.88 -0.17
N ASP A 68 1.38 11.91 -0.60
CA ASP A 68 -0.07 12.00 -0.44
C ASP A 68 -0.67 12.68 -1.68
N TYR A 69 -1.84 12.21 -2.10
CA TYR A 69 -2.54 12.78 -3.26
C TYR A 69 -3.25 14.09 -2.91
N GLU A 70 -3.48 14.34 -1.62
CA GLU A 70 -4.12 15.54 -1.08
C GLU A 70 -3.06 16.55 -0.58
N PRO A 71 -2.75 17.62 -1.36
CA PRO A 71 -1.78 18.63 -0.97
C PRO A 71 -2.09 19.34 0.35
N ALA A 72 -3.36 19.45 0.76
CA ALA A 72 -3.72 20.05 2.04
C ALA A 72 -3.12 19.30 3.25
N ILE A 73 -2.96 17.98 3.14
CA ILE A 73 -2.32 17.15 4.18
C ILE A 73 -0.85 17.54 4.33
N LEU A 74 -0.12 17.56 3.21
CA LEU A 74 1.30 17.87 3.21
C LEU A 74 1.58 19.31 3.64
N ALA A 75 0.75 20.27 3.21
CA ALA A 75 0.84 21.67 3.61
C ALA A 75 0.69 21.86 5.13
N ARG A 76 -0.24 21.13 5.76
CA ARG A 76 -0.39 21.09 7.23
C ARG A 76 0.82 20.48 7.92
N ASN A 77 1.35 19.38 7.39
CA ASN A 77 2.51 18.70 8.00
C ASN A 77 3.76 19.57 7.96
N VAL A 78 4.03 20.24 6.83
CA VAL A 78 5.13 21.21 6.73
C VAL A 78 4.92 22.37 7.71
N LEU A 79 3.70 22.91 7.80
CA LEU A 79 3.38 23.97 8.77
C LEU A 79 3.69 23.51 10.21
N LEU A 80 3.30 22.30 10.58
CA LEU A 80 3.63 21.69 11.87
C LEU A 80 5.14 21.56 12.10
N PHE A 81 5.88 20.96 11.17
CA PHE A 81 7.31 20.75 11.35
C PHE A 81 8.10 22.06 11.44
N THR A 82 7.66 23.09 10.73
CA THR A 82 8.31 24.41 10.77
C THR A 82 8.03 25.14 12.08
N HIS A 83 6.82 25.00 12.65
CA HIS A 83 6.56 25.48 14.01
C HIS A 83 7.40 24.74 15.06
N ILE A 84 7.55 23.42 14.92
CA ILE A 84 8.38 22.62 15.84
C ILE A 84 9.86 23.01 15.72
N ALA A 85 10.34 23.29 14.51
CA ALA A 85 11.71 23.74 14.26
C ALA A 85 12.02 25.10 14.91
N ASP A 86 11.05 26.02 14.92
CA ASP A 86 11.19 27.35 15.50
C ASP A 86 10.92 27.39 17.02
N LEU A 87 10.60 26.24 17.66
CA LEU A 87 10.32 26.17 19.10
C LEU A 87 11.49 26.67 19.94
N GLN A 88 11.19 27.63 20.82
CA GLN A 88 12.09 28.08 21.88
C GLN A 88 11.84 27.28 23.16
N LYS A 89 12.91 26.84 23.84
CA LYS A 89 12.79 25.97 25.04
C LYS A 89 12.05 26.64 26.19
N ASP A 90 12.22 27.94 26.39
CA ASP A 90 11.67 28.67 27.53
C ASP A 90 10.13 28.83 27.48
N ASP A 91 9.53 28.75 26.29
CA ASP A 91 8.08 28.86 26.05
C ASP A 91 7.47 27.61 25.38
N ALA A 92 8.19 26.48 25.42
CA ALA A 92 7.83 25.28 24.66
C ALA A 92 6.44 24.75 24.99
N GLN A 93 6.03 24.78 26.26
CA GLN A 93 4.72 24.24 26.68
C GLN A 93 3.55 25.03 26.07
N LYS A 94 3.58 26.37 26.15
CA LYS A 94 2.53 27.22 25.57
C LYS A 94 2.51 27.13 24.05
N SER A 95 3.68 27.14 23.43
CA SER A 95 3.82 27.02 21.97
C SER A 95 3.28 25.69 21.46
N ILE A 96 3.65 24.58 22.12
CA ILE A 96 3.14 23.24 21.77
C ILE A 96 1.62 23.14 21.97
N GLN A 97 1.05 23.82 22.97
CA GLN A 97 -0.41 23.85 23.13
C GLN A 97 -1.10 24.55 21.94
N LYS A 98 -0.57 25.67 21.46
CA LYS A 98 -1.08 26.33 20.24
C LYS A 98 -0.91 25.43 19.01
N ILE A 99 0.22 24.72 18.93
CA ILE A 99 0.47 23.73 17.88
C ILE A 99 -0.59 22.61 17.91
N TRP A 100 -0.90 22.07 19.09
CA TRP A 100 -1.98 21.09 19.26
C TRP A 100 -3.33 21.65 18.79
N ASN A 101 -3.66 22.87 19.22
CA ASN A 101 -4.93 23.50 18.88
C ASN A 101 -5.09 23.67 17.37
N PHE A 102 -4.10 24.20 16.64
CA PHE A 102 -4.24 24.32 15.19
C PHE A 102 -4.20 22.96 14.49
N TYR A 103 -3.48 21.98 15.02
CA TYR A 103 -3.34 20.71 14.30
C TYR A 103 -4.58 19.83 14.47
N TYR A 104 -5.28 19.89 15.62
CA TYR A 104 -6.38 18.98 15.95
C TYR A 104 -7.75 19.65 16.20
N HIS A 105 -7.86 20.98 16.29
CA HIS A 105 -9.16 21.64 16.50
C HIS A 105 -9.72 22.27 15.23
N PHE A 106 -11.02 22.15 15.02
CA PHE A 106 -11.73 22.79 13.89
C PHE A 106 -11.92 24.28 14.10
N PHE A 107 -12.08 24.69 15.36
CA PHE A 107 -12.18 26.07 15.78
C PHE A 107 -11.04 26.40 16.74
N ILE A 108 -10.45 27.57 16.57
CA ILE A 108 -9.27 28.01 17.30
C ILE A 108 -9.47 29.41 17.87
N ASP A 109 -8.66 29.73 18.88
CA ASP A 109 -8.58 31.06 19.48
C ASP A 109 -7.78 32.03 18.58
N GLN A 110 -7.85 33.32 18.87
CA GLN A 110 -7.18 34.37 18.10
C GLN A 110 -5.65 34.19 18.06
N GLU A 111 -5.03 33.82 19.18
CA GLU A 111 -3.57 33.69 19.23
C GLU A 111 -3.07 32.50 18.39
N THR A 112 -3.81 31.39 18.41
CA THR A 112 -3.54 30.23 17.56
C THR A 112 -3.80 30.55 16.08
N PHE A 113 -4.84 31.33 15.77
CA PHE A 113 -5.14 31.79 14.42
C PHE A 113 -4.00 32.65 13.86
N ASP A 114 -3.57 33.67 14.60
CA ASP A 114 -2.47 34.55 14.21
C ASP A 114 -1.18 33.76 13.97
N LEU A 115 -0.87 32.79 14.84
CA LEU A 115 0.27 31.89 14.70
C LEU A 115 0.26 31.11 13.37
N VAL A 116 -0.91 30.60 12.94
CA VAL A 116 -1.07 29.89 11.67
C VAL A 116 -0.88 30.84 10.49
N ILE A 117 -1.44 32.05 10.55
CA ILE A 117 -1.36 33.05 9.47
C ILE A 117 0.07 33.53 9.29
N ASP A 118 0.75 33.90 10.36
CA ASP A 118 2.11 34.45 10.32
C ASP A 118 3.10 33.42 9.76
N GLN A 119 3.01 32.18 10.24
CA GLN A 119 3.87 31.11 9.72
C GLN A 119 3.53 30.76 8.28
N SER A 120 2.24 30.71 7.91
CA SER A 120 1.84 30.48 6.51
C SER A 120 2.37 31.59 5.59
N GLN A 121 2.34 32.84 6.02
CA GLN A 121 2.93 33.96 5.26
C GLN A 121 4.44 33.78 5.08
N LYS A 122 5.17 33.44 6.15
CA LYS A 122 6.60 33.13 6.08
C LYS A 122 6.90 31.99 5.09
N LEU A 123 6.09 30.94 5.09
CA LEU A 123 6.24 29.83 4.13
C LEU A 123 5.92 30.25 2.69
N VAL A 124 4.91 31.11 2.49
CA VAL A 124 4.65 31.72 1.18
C VAL A 124 5.86 32.53 0.74
N ASP A 125 6.48 33.33 1.59
CA ASP A 125 7.62 34.15 1.17
C ASP A 125 8.86 33.30 0.80
N LEU A 126 9.06 32.15 1.47
CA LEU A 126 10.17 31.23 1.22
C LEU A 126 9.94 30.22 0.09
N SER A 127 8.75 30.18 -0.52
CA SER A 127 8.34 29.13 -1.48
C SER A 127 8.15 29.64 -2.90
N GLU A 128 8.89 30.68 -3.32
CA GLU A 128 8.76 31.26 -4.68
C GLU A 128 9.10 30.24 -5.76
N ASP A 129 10.21 29.54 -5.57
CA ASP A 129 10.70 28.47 -6.44
C ASP A 129 11.52 27.45 -5.61
N ILE A 130 11.85 26.32 -6.23
CA ILE A 130 12.57 25.22 -5.57
C ILE A 130 13.94 25.65 -5.04
N THR A 131 14.65 26.54 -5.73
CA THR A 131 15.97 27.03 -5.32
C THR A 131 15.83 27.86 -4.05
N THR A 132 14.92 28.85 -4.07
CA THR A 132 14.64 29.71 -2.92
C THR A 132 14.21 28.90 -1.70
N TRP A 133 13.36 27.89 -1.89
CA TRP A 133 12.95 26.98 -0.82
C TRP A 133 14.13 26.19 -0.27
N ASN A 134 14.94 25.58 -1.14
CA ASN A 134 16.06 24.71 -0.78
C ASN A 134 17.18 25.45 -0.04
N ASP A 135 17.40 26.72 -0.35
CA ASP A 135 18.38 27.59 0.30
C ASP A 135 17.91 28.14 1.66
N SER A 136 16.59 28.08 1.93
CA SER A 136 16.01 28.50 3.20
C SER A 136 16.45 27.62 4.38
N HIS A 137 16.25 28.11 5.61
CA HIS A 137 16.56 27.31 6.81
C HIS A 137 15.68 26.08 6.95
N TYR A 138 14.42 26.13 6.48
CA TYR A 138 13.54 24.95 6.45
C TYR A 138 13.92 23.97 5.34
N GLY A 139 14.36 24.48 4.17
CA GLY A 139 14.78 23.69 3.01
C GLY A 139 15.94 22.73 3.27
N LYS A 140 16.68 22.92 4.37
CA LYS A 140 17.78 22.04 4.79
C LYS A 140 17.31 20.67 5.29
N PHE A 141 16.08 20.58 5.79
CA PHE A 141 15.51 19.32 6.31
C PHE A 141 14.13 19.00 5.75
N LEU A 142 13.38 19.98 5.22
CA LEU A 142 12.12 19.77 4.50
C LEU A 142 12.37 19.96 3.00
N ARG A 143 12.44 18.86 2.26
CA ARG A 143 12.68 18.86 0.81
C ARG A 143 11.37 18.61 0.06
N LEU A 144 11.29 19.04 -1.18
CA LEU A 144 10.15 18.80 -2.04
C LEU A 144 10.59 17.97 -3.23
N CYS A 145 9.83 16.96 -3.62
CA CYS A 145 10.25 16.06 -4.69
C CYS A 145 10.08 16.69 -6.08
N THR A 146 9.13 17.62 -6.21
CA THR A 146 8.77 18.25 -7.48
C THR A 146 8.41 19.73 -7.29
N SER A 147 8.60 20.55 -8.33
CA SER A 147 8.14 21.94 -8.39
C SER A 147 6.61 22.04 -8.26
N HIS A 148 5.89 21.04 -8.78
CA HIS A 148 4.43 20.94 -8.61
C HIS A 148 4.04 20.82 -7.13
N THR A 149 4.76 20.01 -6.36
CA THR A 149 4.54 19.89 -4.91
C THR A 149 4.70 21.24 -4.23
N LEU A 150 5.79 21.98 -4.51
CA LEU A 150 5.99 23.33 -3.96
C LEU A 150 4.83 24.27 -4.30
N SER A 151 4.40 24.27 -5.57
CA SER A 151 3.31 25.12 -6.05
C SER A 151 2.00 24.84 -5.31
N GLU A 152 1.63 23.57 -5.14
CA GLU A 152 0.40 23.19 -4.43
C GLU A 152 0.45 23.51 -2.93
N LEU A 153 1.59 23.29 -2.27
CA LEU A 153 1.79 23.64 -0.87
C LEU A 153 1.71 25.17 -0.68
N ARG A 154 2.42 25.95 -1.52
CA ARG A 154 2.35 27.41 -1.55
C ARG A 154 0.91 27.90 -1.74
N ARG A 155 0.16 27.27 -2.65
CA ARG A 155 -1.25 27.59 -2.90
C ARG A 155 -2.08 27.42 -1.63
N HIS A 156 -1.90 26.33 -0.89
CA HIS A 156 -2.59 26.11 0.37
C HIS A 156 -2.20 27.10 1.47
N TRP A 157 -0.92 27.40 1.66
CA TRP A 157 -0.51 28.42 2.63
C TRP A 157 -1.03 29.82 2.27
N SER A 158 -1.09 30.15 0.97
CA SER A 158 -1.72 31.39 0.49
C SER A 158 -3.22 31.44 0.81
N LEU A 159 -3.91 30.30 0.65
CA LEU A 159 -5.31 30.17 1.05
C LEU A 159 -5.48 30.32 2.57
N TYR A 160 -4.56 29.77 3.36
CA TYR A 160 -4.57 29.95 4.82
C TYR A 160 -4.41 31.42 5.19
N VAL A 161 -3.43 32.13 4.62
CA VAL A 161 -3.26 33.58 4.85
C VAL A 161 -4.52 34.36 4.46
N SER A 162 -5.19 33.96 3.37
CA SER A 162 -6.37 34.65 2.87
C SER A 162 -7.60 34.52 3.78
N THR A 163 -7.62 33.60 4.76
CA THR A 163 -8.77 33.45 5.65
C THR A 163 -9.05 34.69 6.49
N LYS A 164 -8.02 35.49 6.79
CA LYS A 164 -8.16 36.78 7.50
C LYS A 164 -9.02 37.80 6.75
N ASN A 165 -9.21 37.60 5.44
CA ASN A 165 -9.97 38.47 4.56
C ASN A 165 -11.36 37.91 4.22
N LEU A 166 -11.79 36.82 4.87
CA LEU A 166 -13.11 36.26 4.63
C LEU A 166 -14.19 37.24 5.07
N THR A 167 -15.22 37.38 4.26
CA THR A 167 -16.42 38.13 4.66
C THR A 167 -17.18 37.33 5.71
N ARG A 168 -17.97 38.02 6.55
CA ARG A 168 -18.83 37.38 7.55
C ARG A 168 -19.72 36.27 6.97
N ALA A 169 -20.26 36.48 5.77
CA ALA A 169 -21.09 35.49 5.07
C ALA A 169 -20.30 34.24 4.67
N GLU A 170 -19.03 34.40 4.28
CA GLU A 170 -18.17 33.26 3.92
C GLU A 170 -17.75 32.46 5.15
N GLU A 171 -17.47 33.13 6.26
CA GLU A 171 -17.19 32.43 7.52
C GLU A 171 -18.41 31.69 8.07
N GLU A 172 -19.60 32.30 7.98
CA GLU A 172 -20.86 31.67 8.36
C GLU A 172 -21.14 30.46 7.46
N SER A 173 -20.91 30.59 6.15
CA SER A 173 -20.99 29.47 5.22
C SER A 173 -20.03 28.34 5.60
N LEU A 174 -18.78 28.60 5.97
CA LEU A 174 -17.84 27.58 6.41
C LEU A 174 -18.33 26.85 7.68
N ARG A 175 -18.85 27.61 8.66
CA ARG A 175 -19.42 27.04 9.89
C ARG A 175 -20.67 26.20 9.60
N ASP A 176 -21.49 26.60 8.64
CA ASP A 176 -22.65 25.83 8.22
C ASP A 176 -22.24 24.56 7.48
N HIS A 177 -21.24 24.62 6.59
CA HIS A 177 -20.66 23.42 5.96
C HIS A 177 -20.13 22.45 7.03
N PHE A 178 -19.48 22.93 8.09
CA PHE A 178 -19.08 22.07 9.22
C PHE A 178 -20.29 21.41 9.92
N ARG A 179 -21.34 22.19 10.19
CA ARG A 179 -22.53 21.70 10.90
C ARG A 179 -23.36 20.72 10.06
N THR A 180 -23.38 20.88 8.74
CA THR A 180 -24.28 20.16 7.84
C THR A 180 -23.60 19.06 7.03
N ASN A 181 -22.32 19.23 6.66
CA ASN A 181 -21.56 18.25 5.90
C ASN A 181 -20.60 17.48 6.82
N ASN A 182 -20.66 16.14 6.75
CA ASN A 182 -19.76 15.19 7.41
C ASN A 182 -20.10 14.83 8.87
N ARG A 183 -21.33 15.01 9.32
CA ARG A 183 -21.76 14.30 10.53
C ARG A 183 -21.78 12.80 10.26
N TRP A 184 -21.38 12.04 11.28
CA TRP A 184 -21.78 10.65 11.39
C TRP A 184 -23.31 10.61 11.27
N ASP A 185 -23.83 10.05 10.18
CA ASP A 185 -25.27 10.02 9.90
C ASP A 185 -26.03 9.48 11.11
N GLU A 186 -27.10 10.16 11.53
CA GLU A 186 -28.01 9.65 12.57
C GLU A 186 -28.67 8.33 12.13
N ASP A 187 -28.74 8.07 10.82
CA ASP A 187 -29.17 6.79 10.23
C ASP A 187 -28.15 5.65 10.43
N ARG A 188 -26.89 5.94 10.79
CA ARG A 188 -25.92 4.93 11.24
C ARG A 188 -26.17 4.67 12.73
N SER A 189 -27.27 3.98 13.02
CA SER A 189 -27.65 3.59 14.39
C SER A 189 -26.50 2.86 15.09
N GLY A 190 -25.75 3.53 15.97
CA GLY A 190 -24.65 2.91 16.71
C GLY A 190 -23.71 3.90 17.40
N ILE A 191 -23.01 3.42 18.43
CA ILE A 191 -21.95 4.15 19.14
C ILE A 191 -20.67 4.08 18.29
N ASN A 192 -19.98 5.20 18.04
CA ASN A 192 -18.66 5.16 17.40
C ASN A 192 -17.63 4.61 18.39
N LEU A 193 -17.19 3.37 18.16
CA LEU A 193 -16.19 2.68 18.96
C LEU A 193 -14.82 2.61 18.28
N THR A 194 -14.56 3.40 17.25
CA THR A 194 -13.28 3.32 16.53
C THR A 194 -12.09 3.62 17.45
N SER A 195 -12.25 4.48 18.47
CA SER A 195 -11.21 4.85 19.43
C SER A 195 -10.65 3.69 20.26
N VAL A 196 -11.39 2.59 20.40
CA VAL A 196 -11.00 1.44 21.25
C VAL A 196 -9.63 0.85 20.86
N ARG A 197 -9.24 0.93 19.58
CA ARG A 197 -7.93 0.46 19.10
C ARG A 197 -6.74 1.21 19.71
N ALA A 198 -6.95 2.43 20.20
CA ALA A 198 -5.91 3.23 20.87
C ALA A 198 -5.60 2.78 22.30
N ALA A 199 -6.48 1.97 22.90
CA ALA A 199 -6.29 1.45 24.25
C ALA A 199 -5.78 -0.01 24.29
N GLY A 200 -5.71 -0.70 23.15
CA GLY A 200 -5.20 -2.08 23.07
C GLY A 200 -5.88 -3.01 24.08
N PRO A 201 -5.16 -3.60 25.04
CA PRO A 201 -5.77 -4.51 26.02
C PRO A 201 -6.74 -3.82 27.00
N LEU A 202 -6.66 -2.49 27.15
CA LEU A 202 -7.54 -1.67 28.01
C LEU A 202 -8.76 -1.11 27.25
N TRP A 203 -9.07 -1.67 26.08
CA TRP A 203 -10.13 -1.18 25.19
C TRP A 203 -11.50 -1.03 25.86
N MET A 204 -11.86 -1.94 26.77
CA MET A 204 -13.14 -1.88 27.49
C MET A 204 -13.26 -0.62 28.36
N ASP A 205 -12.16 -0.20 28.99
CA ASP A 205 -12.11 1.03 29.80
C ASP A 205 -12.24 2.29 28.94
N LEU A 206 -11.89 2.22 27.65
CA LEU A 206 -12.00 3.34 26.72
C LEU A 206 -13.39 3.47 26.07
N MET A 207 -14.19 2.40 26.00
CA MET A 207 -15.40 2.36 25.16
C MET A 207 -16.36 3.55 25.39
N SER A 208 -16.75 3.81 26.64
CA SER A 208 -17.69 4.89 26.98
C SER A 208 -17.04 6.26 26.79
N HIS A 209 -15.86 6.47 27.38
CA HIS A 209 -15.18 7.76 27.35
C HIS A 209 -14.72 8.15 25.94
N GLY A 210 -14.32 7.18 25.12
CA GLY A 210 -13.97 7.37 23.72
C GLY A 210 -15.18 7.79 22.88
N ALA A 211 -16.34 7.17 23.11
CA ALA A 211 -17.59 7.56 22.44
C ALA A 211 -18.05 8.97 22.86
N GLU A 212 -17.95 9.29 24.15
CA GLU A 212 -18.24 10.63 24.68
C GLU A 212 -17.30 11.68 24.10
N HIS A 213 -16.00 11.39 24.02
CA HIS A 213 -15.00 12.26 23.40
C HIS A 213 -15.34 12.53 21.94
N PHE A 214 -15.62 11.48 21.16
CA PHE A 214 -16.00 11.61 19.75
C PHE A 214 -17.23 12.51 19.57
N ALA A 215 -18.28 12.29 20.36
CA ALA A 215 -19.51 13.09 20.29
C ALA A 215 -19.25 14.56 20.67
N HIS A 216 -18.46 14.81 21.72
CA HIS A 216 -18.07 16.16 22.13
C HIS A 216 -17.26 16.88 21.04
N TYR A 217 -16.27 16.20 20.49
CA TYR A 217 -15.38 16.73 19.46
C TYR A 217 -16.15 17.13 18.20
N TRP A 218 -17.06 16.29 17.70
CA TRP A 218 -17.89 16.65 16.54
C TRP A 218 -18.98 17.68 16.85
N LYS A 219 -19.37 17.84 18.11
CA LYS A 219 -20.31 18.88 18.54
C LYS A 219 -19.66 20.25 18.66
N THR A 220 -18.45 20.32 19.21
CA THR A 220 -17.78 21.58 19.60
C THR A 220 -16.62 21.96 18.68
N GLY A 221 -16.01 20.99 18.01
CA GLY A 221 -14.82 21.13 17.18
C GLY A 221 -13.49 21.22 17.94
N VAL A 222 -13.50 20.98 19.26
CA VAL A 222 -12.31 21.07 20.14
C VAL A 222 -12.24 19.86 21.08
N THR A 223 -11.08 19.60 21.67
CA THR A 223 -10.85 18.43 22.54
C THR A 223 -11.04 18.70 24.03
N PHE A 224 -11.00 19.97 24.47
CA PHE A 224 -11.20 20.32 25.89
C PHE A 224 -12.69 20.51 26.22
N ASN A 225 -13.03 20.36 27.50
CA ASN A 225 -14.41 20.38 27.98
C ASN A 225 -14.82 21.68 28.69
N ASP A 226 -13.88 22.58 28.99
CA ASP A 226 -14.17 23.84 29.70
C ASP A 226 -15.04 24.76 28.82
N PRO A 227 -16.30 25.07 29.22
CA PRO A 227 -17.18 25.94 28.44
C PRO A 227 -16.62 27.34 28.19
N ALA A 228 -15.80 27.87 29.09
CA ALA A 228 -15.20 29.20 28.94
C ALA A 228 -14.13 29.21 27.84
N GLU A 229 -13.33 28.14 27.75
CA GLU A 229 -12.35 27.97 26.67
C GLU A 229 -13.04 27.68 25.33
N VAL A 230 -14.12 26.88 25.33
CA VAL A 230 -14.90 26.60 24.10
C VAL A 230 -15.51 27.89 23.54
N ALA A 231 -15.96 28.79 24.41
CA ALA A 231 -16.50 30.09 24.01
C ALA A 231 -15.45 31.01 23.36
N LYS A 232 -14.15 30.85 23.69
CA LYS A 232 -13.06 31.63 23.08
C LYS A 232 -12.68 31.12 21.69
N THR A 233 -12.90 29.83 21.40
CA THR A 233 -12.61 29.23 20.09
C THR A 233 -13.77 29.45 19.13
N SER A 234 -13.72 30.55 18.38
CA SER A 234 -14.78 30.90 17.40
C SER A 234 -14.29 30.99 15.96
N LEU A 235 -12.97 31.10 15.75
CA LEU A 235 -12.38 31.26 14.44
C LEU A 235 -12.24 29.91 13.75
N THR A 236 -12.64 29.84 12.47
CA THR A 236 -12.46 28.61 11.68
C THR A 236 -10.98 28.39 11.46
N ASN A 237 -10.50 27.20 11.79
CA ASN A 237 -9.13 26.83 11.54
C ASN A 237 -8.86 26.76 10.02
N PRO A 238 -7.94 27.60 9.48
CA PRO A 238 -7.65 27.64 8.05
C PRO A 238 -7.24 26.29 7.48
N THR A 239 -6.60 25.46 8.29
CA THR A 239 -6.01 24.19 7.85
C THR A 239 -7.04 23.08 7.60
N PHE A 240 -8.27 23.25 8.08
CA PHE A 240 -9.42 22.37 7.80
C PHE A 240 -10.40 22.97 6.78
N ALA A 241 -10.24 24.25 6.43
CA ALA A 241 -11.17 24.99 5.58
C ALA A 241 -10.93 24.79 4.07
N TYR A 242 -9.81 24.16 3.69
CA TYR A 242 -9.42 23.98 2.29
C TYR A 242 -8.87 22.57 2.03
N SER A 243 -9.24 22.00 0.88
CA SER A 243 -8.72 20.73 0.35
C SER A 243 -8.60 20.81 -1.18
N SER A 244 -8.28 19.70 -1.84
CA SER A 244 -8.38 19.59 -3.31
C SER A 244 -9.80 19.87 -3.83
N MET A 245 -10.81 19.75 -2.97
CA MET A 245 -12.21 20.11 -3.23
C MET A 245 -12.49 21.62 -3.04
N GLY A 246 -11.45 22.45 -2.94
CA GLY A 246 -11.59 23.87 -2.69
C GLY A 246 -11.99 24.20 -1.25
N ARG A 247 -12.74 25.30 -1.09
CA ARG A 247 -13.16 25.82 0.21
C ARG A 247 -14.35 25.04 0.75
N GLY A 248 -14.24 24.52 1.98
CA GLY A 248 -15.29 23.79 2.67
C GLY A 248 -14.71 22.90 3.77
N PHE A 249 -15.61 22.22 4.50
CA PHE A 249 -15.21 21.22 5.48
C PHE A 249 -15.38 19.84 4.84
N ALA A 250 -14.27 19.18 4.48
CA ALA A 250 -14.26 17.87 3.81
C ALA A 250 -13.66 16.75 4.66
N LEU A 251 -13.51 16.96 5.97
CA LEU A 251 -12.90 16.00 6.88
C LEU A 251 -13.64 14.65 6.89
N HIS A 252 -12.89 13.55 6.98
CA HIS A 252 -13.47 12.23 7.13
C HIS A 252 -14.30 12.13 8.43
N TYR A 253 -15.54 11.62 8.34
CA TYR A 253 -16.51 11.57 9.44
C TYR A 253 -16.08 10.73 10.65
N GLY A 254 -15.08 9.87 10.49
CA GLY A 254 -14.52 9.03 11.56
C GLY A 254 -13.35 9.67 12.29
N SER A 255 -13.05 10.95 12.05
CA SER A 255 -11.89 11.63 12.64
C SER A 255 -12.07 11.85 14.13
N ASP A 256 -11.06 11.49 14.90
CA ASP A 256 -10.98 11.70 16.34
C ASP A 256 -9.50 11.86 16.76
N PRO A 257 -9.07 13.00 17.36
CA PRO A 257 -7.69 13.22 17.76
C PRO A 257 -7.09 12.12 18.64
N ILE A 258 -7.85 11.54 19.59
CA ILE A 258 -7.30 10.55 20.53
C ILE A 258 -6.92 9.23 19.84
N LEU A 259 -7.45 8.95 18.64
CA LEU A 259 -7.08 7.78 17.84
C LEU A 259 -5.60 7.75 17.48
N SER A 260 -4.95 8.91 17.41
CA SER A 260 -3.56 9.04 16.95
C SER A 260 -2.52 8.71 18.03
N PHE A 261 -2.94 8.45 19.27
CA PHE A 261 -2.08 8.35 20.46
C PHE A 261 -2.24 7.02 21.19
N HIS A 262 -1.31 6.69 22.10
CA HIS A 262 -1.30 5.43 22.84
C HIS A 262 -2.09 5.55 24.15
N ILE A 263 -3.42 5.68 24.03
CA ILE A 263 -4.35 5.95 25.14
C ILE A 263 -4.32 4.90 26.26
N ALA A 264 -3.85 3.68 25.98
CA ALA A 264 -3.59 2.67 27.00
C ALA A 264 -2.76 3.21 28.18
N ARG A 265 -1.82 4.14 27.93
CA ARG A 265 -0.99 4.77 28.96
C ARG A 265 -1.82 5.56 29.98
N ALA A 266 -2.93 6.16 29.56
CA ALA A 266 -3.81 6.94 30.44
C ALA A 266 -4.69 6.03 31.33
N LEU A 267 -4.94 4.80 30.88
CA LEU A 267 -5.87 3.86 31.49
C LEU A 267 -5.17 2.84 32.40
N ALA A 268 -3.89 2.56 32.14
CA ALA A 268 -3.10 1.60 32.90
C ALA A 268 -2.69 2.15 34.29
N PRO A 269 -2.57 1.30 35.32
CA PRO A 269 -1.97 1.69 36.59
C PRO A 269 -0.46 1.86 36.43
N ILE A 270 0.01 3.08 36.11
CA ILE A 270 1.44 3.37 35.92
C ILE A 270 2.10 3.78 37.24
N GLN A 271 3.27 3.25 37.54
CA GLN A 271 4.04 3.60 38.73
C GLN A 271 4.38 5.09 38.76
N GLY A 272 4.03 5.75 39.88
CA GLY A 272 4.25 7.19 40.06
C GLY A 272 3.22 8.08 39.37
N ALA A 273 2.27 7.52 38.61
CA ALA A 273 1.12 8.27 38.13
C ALA A 273 0.08 8.41 39.25
N THR A 274 -0.34 9.65 39.53
CA THR A 274 -1.27 9.96 40.63
C THR A 274 -2.72 9.59 40.33
N THR A 275 -3.10 9.45 39.06
CA THR A 275 -4.49 9.22 38.63
C THR A 275 -4.54 8.49 37.30
N ILE A 276 -5.29 7.38 37.26
CA ILE A 276 -5.78 6.77 36.01
C ILE A 276 -6.86 7.69 35.43
N ALA A 277 -6.88 7.90 34.12
CA ALA A 277 -7.89 8.73 33.48
C ALA A 277 -9.30 8.13 33.74
N THR A 278 -10.10 8.84 34.52
CA THR A 278 -11.51 8.52 34.80
C THR A 278 -12.49 9.40 34.04
N SER A 279 -11.96 10.34 33.25
CA SER A 279 -12.72 11.35 32.51
C SER A 279 -12.13 11.55 31.11
N VAL A 280 -12.94 12.10 30.20
CA VAL A 280 -12.50 12.49 28.85
C VAL A 280 -11.33 13.48 28.89
N SER A 281 -11.30 14.41 29.85
CA SER A 281 -10.20 15.37 30.02
C SER A 281 -8.86 14.66 30.27
N GLY A 282 -8.86 13.64 31.13
CA GLY A 282 -7.65 12.87 31.42
C GLY A 282 -7.10 12.13 30.20
N LEU A 283 -7.96 11.66 29.30
CA LEU A 283 -7.54 11.03 28.04
C LEU A 283 -6.88 12.05 27.10
N VAL A 284 -7.48 13.22 26.97
CA VAL A 284 -6.96 14.32 26.13
C VAL A 284 -5.63 14.84 26.68
N GLU A 285 -5.52 15.02 28.01
CA GLU A 285 -4.28 15.43 28.66
C GLU A 285 -3.13 14.44 28.41
N ALA A 286 -3.42 13.13 28.44
CA ALA A 286 -2.45 12.10 28.11
C ALA A 286 -1.99 12.20 26.64
N ALA A 287 -2.92 12.34 25.69
CA ALA A 287 -2.61 12.52 24.28
C ALA A 287 -1.78 13.78 24.01
N VAL A 288 -2.14 14.91 24.63
CA VAL A 288 -1.38 16.18 24.55
C VAL A 288 0.03 16.01 25.15
N SER A 289 0.17 15.24 26.22
CA SER A 289 1.46 14.97 26.87
C SER A 289 2.38 14.12 25.98
N GLU A 290 1.84 13.10 25.30
CA GLU A 290 2.58 12.32 24.31
C GLU A 290 2.99 13.21 23.12
N PHE A 291 2.04 13.96 22.56
CA PHE A 291 2.32 14.91 21.48
C PHE A 291 3.44 15.90 21.84
N ARG A 292 3.41 16.44 23.06
CA ARG A 292 4.45 17.33 23.57
C ARG A 292 5.81 16.65 23.61
N SER A 293 5.87 15.43 24.14
CA SER A 293 7.11 14.65 24.22
C SER A 293 7.68 14.39 22.81
N TRP A 294 6.82 14.07 21.85
CA TRP A 294 7.25 13.82 20.48
C TRP A 294 7.76 15.08 19.78
N CYS A 295 7.06 16.21 19.94
CA CYS A 295 7.50 17.51 19.41
C CYS A 295 8.87 17.93 19.98
N LEU A 296 9.10 17.72 21.29
CA LEU A 296 10.38 18.04 21.92
C LEU A 296 11.52 17.15 21.40
N SER A 297 11.32 15.83 21.30
CA SER A 297 12.33 14.92 20.74
C SER A 297 12.62 15.21 19.26
N PHE A 298 11.61 15.60 18.49
CA PHE A 298 11.79 16.02 17.11
C PHE A 298 12.61 17.33 17.02
N ASN A 299 12.29 18.34 17.83
CA ASN A 299 13.05 19.60 17.90
C ASN A 299 14.51 19.38 18.34
N GLU A 300 14.77 18.45 19.28
CA GLU A 300 16.12 18.09 19.70
C GLU A 300 16.93 17.49 18.55
N ARG A 301 16.34 16.58 17.76
CA ARG A 301 17.00 15.99 16.59
C ARG A 301 17.28 17.02 15.49
N LEU A 302 16.38 17.98 15.27
CA LEU A 302 16.61 19.08 14.33
C LEU A 302 17.74 20.00 14.78
N SER A 303 17.91 20.18 16.09
CA SER A 303 18.95 21.02 16.67
C SER A 303 20.35 20.37 16.62
N ALA A 304 20.44 19.08 16.31
CA ALA A 304 21.72 18.40 16.12
C ALA A 304 22.44 18.93 14.86
N HIS A 305 23.77 19.00 14.91
CA HIS A 305 24.59 19.52 13.81
C HIS A 305 25.58 18.46 13.30
N PRO A 306 25.41 17.92 12.08
CA PRO A 306 24.29 18.15 11.16
C PRO A 306 22.98 17.50 11.66
N SER A 307 21.83 18.00 11.20
CA SER A 307 20.51 17.40 11.50
C SER A 307 20.51 15.94 11.08
N SER A 308 19.95 15.08 11.92
CA SER A 308 19.75 13.66 11.60
C SER A 308 18.46 13.41 10.81
N LEU A 309 17.68 14.44 10.50
CA LEU A 309 16.37 14.35 9.86
C LEU A 309 16.35 15.04 8.50
N VAL A 310 15.88 14.33 7.48
CA VAL A 310 15.41 14.89 6.20
C VAL A 310 14.03 14.31 5.88
N ILE A 311 13.06 15.16 5.58
CA ILE A 311 11.68 14.80 5.21
C ILE A 311 11.39 15.39 3.84
N ARG A 312 11.01 14.53 2.89
CA ARG A 312 10.65 14.90 1.53
C ARG A 312 9.14 14.80 1.34
N PHE A 313 8.54 15.77 0.65
CA PHE A 313 7.10 15.76 0.33
C PHE A 313 6.88 15.56 -1.16
N PHE A 314 5.84 14.81 -1.51
CA PHE A 314 5.48 14.50 -2.88
C PHE A 314 3.96 14.47 -3.06
N VAL A 315 3.41 15.45 -3.78
CA VAL A 315 2.00 15.45 -4.19
C VAL A 315 1.82 14.57 -5.43
N ALA A 316 1.31 13.36 -5.23
CA ALA A 316 0.95 12.42 -6.28
C ALA A 316 0.08 11.27 -5.72
N ASP A 317 -0.65 10.59 -6.61
CA ASP A 317 -1.19 9.27 -6.32
C ASP A 317 -0.05 8.29 -5.97
N ALA A 318 -0.29 7.40 -5.00
CA ALA A 318 0.74 6.50 -4.49
C ALA A 318 1.29 5.54 -5.58
N LEU A 319 0.45 5.03 -6.48
CA LEU A 319 0.90 4.15 -7.57
C LEU A 319 1.72 4.95 -8.59
N ALA A 320 1.31 6.18 -8.91
CA ALA A 320 2.03 7.06 -9.82
C ALA A 320 3.40 7.47 -9.25
N ALA A 321 3.44 7.88 -7.98
CA ALA A 321 4.68 8.23 -7.28
C ALA A 321 5.66 7.04 -7.25
N CYS A 322 5.18 5.83 -6.94
CA CYS A 322 6.03 4.65 -6.92
C CYS A 322 6.63 4.34 -8.29
N LYS A 323 5.82 4.41 -9.35
CA LYS A 323 6.30 4.23 -10.72
C LYS A 323 7.30 5.31 -11.13
N ALA A 324 7.11 6.56 -10.71
CA ALA A 324 8.02 7.66 -11.02
C ALA A 324 9.39 7.48 -10.36
N LEU A 325 9.42 7.10 -9.08
CA LEU A 325 10.67 6.78 -8.37
C LEU A 325 11.38 5.58 -9.02
N HIS A 326 10.63 4.54 -9.38
CA HIS A 326 11.19 3.37 -10.05
C HIS A 326 11.72 3.71 -11.45
N TYR A 327 10.99 4.54 -12.21
CA TYR A 327 11.45 5.04 -13.51
C TYR A 327 12.78 5.80 -13.37
N CYS A 328 12.88 6.69 -12.39
CA CYS A 328 14.09 7.45 -12.11
C CYS A 328 15.26 6.53 -11.75
N ALA A 329 15.02 5.48 -10.95
CA ALA A 329 16.05 4.51 -10.57
C ALA A 329 16.61 3.73 -11.77
N GLU A 330 15.74 3.29 -12.69
CA GLU A 330 16.15 2.45 -13.82
C GLU A 330 16.74 3.24 -15.00
N ASN A 331 16.24 4.45 -15.22
CA ASN A 331 16.56 5.28 -16.39
C ASN A 331 17.49 6.46 -16.08
N ASP A 332 17.78 6.74 -14.79
CA ASP A 332 18.61 7.88 -14.37
C ASP A 332 18.11 9.20 -14.97
N SER A 333 16.78 9.37 -14.96
CA SER A 333 16.04 10.47 -15.57
C SER A 333 14.89 10.92 -14.68
N THR A 334 14.76 12.23 -14.49
CA THR A 334 13.70 12.86 -13.68
C THR A 334 12.42 13.10 -14.47
N GLU A 335 12.47 13.08 -15.82
CA GLU A 335 11.32 13.23 -16.71
C GLU A 335 10.62 11.89 -16.92
N THR A 336 9.52 11.65 -16.21
CA THR A 336 8.93 10.30 -16.13
C THR A 336 7.84 10.04 -17.17
N GLY A 337 7.16 11.07 -17.65
CA GLY A 337 5.97 10.93 -18.52
C GLY A 337 4.75 10.32 -17.80
N LEU A 338 4.76 10.24 -16.47
CA LEU A 338 3.64 9.74 -15.66
C LEU A 338 2.81 10.91 -15.12
N TYR A 339 1.49 10.78 -15.09
CA TYR A 339 0.61 11.79 -14.50
C TYR A 339 0.58 11.70 -12.97
N THR A 340 0.41 12.84 -12.29
CA THR A 340 0.39 12.89 -10.82
C THR A 340 -0.80 12.15 -10.24
N LYS A 341 -2.00 12.32 -10.81
CA LYS A 341 -3.25 11.63 -10.44
C LYS A 341 -4.31 11.77 -11.54
N GLN A 342 -5.48 11.15 -11.37
CA GLN A 342 -6.65 11.41 -12.22
C GLN A 342 -7.18 12.83 -12.04
N TRP A 343 -7.89 13.35 -13.05
CA TRP A 343 -8.48 14.69 -13.08
C TRP A 343 -7.50 15.86 -13.17
N THR A 344 -6.25 15.62 -13.59
CA THR A 344 -5.25 16.65 -13.90
C THR A 344 -4.38 16.26 -15.09
N SER A 345 -3.83 17.22 -15.82
CA SER A 345 -2.87 16.99 -16.91
C SER A 345 -1.41 17.06 -16.44
N THR A 346 -1.19 17.27 -15.14
CA THR A 346 0.16 17.46 -14.57
C THR A 346 0.99 16.18 -14.65
N ILE A 347 2.18 16.29 -15.24
CA ILE A 347 3.17 15.21 -15.34
C ILE A 347 4.15 15.30 -14.16
N ILE A 348 4.56 14.15 -13.64
CA ILE A 348 5.59 14.01 -12.63
C ILE A 348 6.96 14.22 -13.27
N ASN A 349 7.60 15.32 -12.91
CA ASN A 349 9.03 15.55 -13.08
C ASN A 349 9.67 15.63 -11.69
N LEU A 350 10.68 14.81 -11.41
CA LEU A 350 11.40 14.80 -10.13
C LEU A 350 12.44 15.93 -10.07
N ASP A 351 11.98 17.16 -10.22
CA ASP A 351 12.78 18.39 -10.38
C ASP A 351 12.99 19.16 -9.06
N GLY A 352 12.74 18.52 -7.92
CA GLY A 352 12.93 19.13 -6.59
C GLY A 352 14.37 19.39 -6.14
N GLY A 353 15.36 18.99 -6.95
CA GLY A 353 16.79 19.21 -6.71
C GLY A 353 17.56 18.02 -6.13
N ASP A 354 16.88 17.02 -5.57
CA ASP A 354 17.53 15.88 -4.89
C ASP A 354 17.73 14.63 -5.77
N TYR A 355 17.14 14.60 -6.98
CA TYR A 355 17.13 13.42 -7.85
C TYR A 355 18.04 13.55 -9.09
N GLY A 356 18.67 14.72 -9.28
CA GLY A 356 19.59 14.96 -10.39
C GLY A 356 20.98 14.38 -10.14
N LYS A 357 21.75 14.12 -11.22
CA LYS A 357 23.07 13.45 -11.13
C LYS A 357 24.14 14.21 -10.34
N ASN A 358 23.99 15.53 -10.17
CA ASN A 358 24.97 16.43 -9.57
C ASN A 358 24.48 17.09 -8.27
N CYS A 359 23.53 16.49 -7.54
CA CYS A 359 23.00 17.08 -6.32
C CYS A 359 23.88 16.79 -5.08
N ASP A 360 23.95 17.75 -4.15
CA ASP A 360 24.68 17.60 -2.90
C ASP A 360 23.99 16.65 -1.89
N GLN A 361 22.66 16.53 -1.98
CA GLN A 361 21.84 15.68 -1.11
C GLN A 361 20.99 14.72 -1.94
N TRP A 362 21.51 13.51 -2.18
CA TRP A 362 20.80 12.53 -3.00
C TRP A 362 19.58 11.95 -2.27
N ALA A 363 18.42 12.00 -2.92
CA ALA A 363 17.21 11.36 -2.43
C ALA A 363 17.25 9.84 -2.61
N PRO A 364 16.73 9.06 -1.65
CA PRO A 364 16.63 7.62 -1.81
C PRO A 364 15.61 7.26 -2.89
N LEU A 365 16.02 6.35 -3.79
CA LEU A 365 15.14 5.67 -4.75
C LEU A 365 14.81 4.22 -4.33
N GLN A 366 15.47 3.75 -3.27
CA GLN A 366 15.17 2.50 -2.57
C GLN A 366 15.11 2.73 -1.07
N PHE A 367 14.19 2.05 -0.40
CA PHE A 367 13.80 2.31 0.98
C PHE A 367 13.97 1.07 1.86
N ASP A 368 14.36 1.29 3.11
CA ASP A 368 14.42 0.25 4.14
C ASP A 368 13.02 -0.11 4.63
N VAL A 369 12.13 0.89 4.73
CA VAL A 369 10.76 0.72 5.22
C VAL A 369 9.81 1.39 4.25
N ILE A 370 8.79 0.67 3.81
CA ILE A 370 7.67 1.23 3.04
C ILE A 370 6.39 1.02 3.85
N ASP A 371 5.83 2.10 4.39
CA ASP A 371 4.51 2.07 5.00
C ASP A 371 3.47 2.54 3.98
N THR A 372 2.38 1.78 3.86
CA THR A 372 1.33 2.09 2.88
C THR A 372 0.04 2.55 3.53
N SER A 373 0.06 2.96 4.81
CA SER A 373 -1.15 3.31 5.56
C SER A 373 -2.25 2.25 5.36
N ASN A 374 -3.51 2.64 5.26
CA ASN A 374 -4.63 1.76 4.87
C ASN A 374 -4.91 1.76 3.35
N LEU A 375 -3.92 2.09 2.50
CA LEU A 375 -4.12 2.19 1.04
C LEU A 375 -4.55 0.86 0.40
N THR A 376 -4.39 -0.28 1.06
CA THR A 376 -4.95 -1.55 0.60
C THR A 376 -6.46 -1.45 0.34
N ASP A 377 -7.19 -0.69 1.16
CA ASP A 377 -8.63 -0.50 1.05
C ASP A 377 -9.03 0.51 -0.04
N HIS A 378 -8.07 1.29 -0.54
CA HIS A 378 -8.30 2.34 -1.53
C HIS A 378 -7.76 1.97 -2.91
N LEU A 379 -6.63 1.26 -2.96
CA LEU A 379 -5.87 0.95 -4.16
C LEU A 379 -5.78 -0.55 -4.45
N GLY A 380 -6.14 -1.42 -3.49
CA GLY A 380 -6.02 -2.88 -3.62
C GLY A 380 -4.62 -3.41 -3.31
N LEU A 381 -4.56 -4.55 -2.60
CA LEU A 381 -3.31 -5.18 -2.12
C LEU A 381 -2.31 -5.46 -3.24
N VAL A 382 -2.75 -6.06 -4.35
CA VAL A 382 -1.83 -6.46 -5.43
C VAL A 382 -1.28 -5.24 -6.17
N ASN A 383 -2.08 -4.17 -6.33
CA ASN A 383 -1.58 -2.91 -6.90
C ASN A 383 -0.45 -2.34 -6.05
N VAL A 384 -0.66 -2.26 -4.73
CA VAL A 384 0.33 -1.78 -3.77
C VAL A 384 1.61 -2.61 -3.83
N LEU A 385 1.54 -3.92 -3.58
CA LEU A 385 2.71 -4.80 -3.54
C LEU A 385 3.53 -4.73 -4.84
N VAL A 386 2.88 -4.81 -5.99
CA VAL A 386 3.58 -4.83 -7.28
C VAL A 386 4.28 -3.49 -7.57
N THR A 387 3.71 -2.35 -7.14
CA THR A 387 4.36 -1.04 -7.34
C THR A 387 5.45 -0.71 -6.34
N THR A 388 5.36 -1.22 -5.11
CA THR A 388 6.32 -0.91 -4.03
C THR A 388 7.51 -1.85 -4.01
N THR A 389 7.36 -3.10 -4.48
CA THR A 389 8.45 -4.10 -4.51
C THR A 389 9.75 -3.58 -5.15
N PRO A 390 9.75 -2.88 -6.30
CA PRO A 390 10.99 -2.37 -6.90
C PRO A 390 11.69 -1.27 -6.08
N LEU A 391 10.95 -0.58 -5.21
CA LEU A 391 11.46 0.47 -4.34
C LEU A 391 11.96 -0.07 -3.00
N LEU A 392 11.68 -1.33 -2.68
CA LEU A 392 12.18 -1.95 -1.46
C LEU A 392 13.67 -2.28 -1.64
N ARG A 393 14.51 -1.77 -0.73
CA ARG A 393 15.92 -2.16 -0.68
C ARG A 393 16.01 -3.68 -0.49
N ARG A 394 16.92 -4.32 -1.23
CA ARG A 394 17.14 -5.75 -1.08
C ARG A 394 18.07 -6.03 0.11
N ALA A 395 17.53 -5.96 1.32
CA ALA A 395 18.21 -6.29 2.56
C ALA A 395 17.32 -7.11 3.51
N PRO A 396 17.89 -7.89 4.45
CA PRO A 396 17.11 -8.71 5.40
C PRO A 396 16.24 -7.90 6.36
N THR A 397 16.63 -6.64 6.60
CA THR A 397 15.93 -5.69 7.47
C THR A 397 14.80 -4.96 6.76
N SER A 398 14.73 -5.02 5.43
CA SER A 398 13.78 -4.22 4.67
C SER A 398 12.38 -4.80 4.73
N VAL A 399 11.39 -3.93 4.94
CA VAL A 399 9.99 -4.32 5.18
C VAL A 399 9.00 -3.40 4.46
N ILE A 400 7.91 -3.99 3.97
CA ILE A 400 6.71 -3.28 3.51
C ILE A 400 5.58 -3.57 4.49
N TYR A 401 4.90 -2.54 4.97
CA TYR A 401 3.69 -2.69 5.77
C TYR A 401 2.47 -2.39 4.91
N THR A 402 1.57 -3.35 4.81
CA THR A 402 0.24 -3.15 4.21
C THR A 402 -0.81 -3.24 5.29
N ASN A 403 -1.56 -2.15 5.49
CA ASN A 403 -2.64 -2.14 6.46
C ASN A 403 -4.02 -2.07 5.79
N THR A 404 -5.02 -2.49 6.54
CA THR A 404 -6.43 -2.47 6.17
C THR A 404 -7.29 -2.20 7.40
N LEU A 405 -8.39 -1.48 7.19
CA LEU A 405 -9.45 -1.23 8.17
C LEU A 405 -10.79 -1.84 7.75
N LEU A 406 -10.98 -2.17 6.47
CA LEU A 406 -12.22 -2.75 5.96
C LEU A 406 -12.14 -4.29 5.92
N PRO A 407 -13.22 -5.03 6.19
CA PRO A 407 -13.26 -6.46 5.89
C PRO A 407 -13.25 -6.68 4.37
N ALA A 408 -12.80 -7.85 3.92
CA ALA A 408 -12.84 -8.20 2.50
C ALA A 408 -14.27 -8.50 1.99
N ASN A 409 -15.17 -8.97 2.86
CA ASN A 409 -16.56 -9.27 2.54
C ASN A 409 -17.46 -9.26 3.81
N GLU A 410 -18.78 -9.41 3.64
CA GLU A 410 -19.75 -9.42 4.75
C GLU A 410 -19.57 -10.59 5.73
N GLU A 411 -19.05 -11.72 5.25
CA GLU A 411 -18.68 -12.90 6.07
C GLU A 411 -17.29 -12.75 6.73
N GLY A 412 -16.63 -11.60 6.53
CA GLY A 412 -15.20 -11.35 6.73
C GLY A 412 -14.73 -11.23 8.17
N MET A 413 -15.29 -12.03 9.09
CA MET A 413 -14.81 -12.12 10.47
C MET A 413 -13.80 -13.24 10.72
N ALA A 414 -13.67 -14.26 9.87
CA ALA A 414 -12.65 -15.30 10.09
C ALA A 414 -12.43 -16.24 8.88
N ARG A 415 -11.36 -16.00 8.10
CA ARG A 415 -10.41 -16.99 7.52
C ARG A 415 -9.83 -16.62 6.16
N ASP A 416 -10.63 -16.11 5.22
CA ASP A 416 -10.19 -16.01 3.81
C ASP A 416 -10.02 -14.58 3.27
N GLY A 417 -10.32 -13.54 4.05
CA GLY A 417 -10.34 -12.16 3.55
C GLY A 417 -8.99 -11.69 2.97
N PHE A 418 -7.88 -12.07 3.61
CA PHE A 418 -6.55 -11.82 3.08
C PHE A 418 -6.30 -12.54 1.73
N LEU A 419 -6.71 -13.82 1.62
CA LEU A 419 -6.58 -14.61 0.39
C LEU A 419 -7.43 -14.03 -0.75
N GLN A 420 -8.62 -13.52 -0.44
CA GLN A 420 -9.49 -12.86 -1.40
C GLN A 420 -8.84 -11.60 -1.98
N ARG A 421 -8.12 -10.81 -1.19
CA ARG A 421 -7.38 -9.62 -1.66
C ARG A 421 -6.13 -9.95 -2.47
N LEU A 422 -5.52 -11.11 -2.22
CA LEU A 422 -4.31 -11.55 -2.90
C LEU A 422 -4.60 -12.26 -4.24
N PHE A 423 -5.81 -12.80 -4.41
CA PHE A 423 -6.32 -13.53 -5.59
C PHE A 423 -5.63 -14.86 -5.93
N GLY A 424 -4.49 -15.18 -5.33
CA GLY A 424 -3.77 -16.43 -5.57
C GLY A 424 -3.31 -17.09 -4.26
N ASP A 425 -2.64 -18.23 -4.41
CA ASP A 425 -1.99 -18.89 -3.29
C ASP A 425 -0.83 -18.04 -2.76
N ILE A 426 -0.74 -17.92 -1.43
CA ILE A 426 0.25 -17.10 -0.75
C ILE A 426 1.67 -17.55 -1.13
N SER A 427 1.94 -18.85 -1.18
CA SER A 427 3.29 -19.33 -1.47
C SER A 427 3.73 -18.99 -2.90
N ILE A 428 2.85 -19.17 -3.88
CA ILE A 428 3.16 -18.90 -5.28
C ILE A 428 3.42 -17.41 -5.48
N LEU A 429 2.52 -16.55 -4.99
CA LEU A 429 2.67 -15.10 -5.14
C LEU A 429 3.81 -14.53 -4.30
N SER A 430 4.07 -15.08 -3.11
CA SER A 430 5.24 -14.70 -2.31
C SER A 430 6.55 -15.01 -3.02
N MET A 431 6.65 -16.17 -3.67
CA MET A 431 7.84 -16.50 -4.48
C MET A 431 7.94 -15.61 -5.72
N ILE A 432 6.83 -15.35 -6.43
CA ILE A 432 6.82 -14.50 -7.63
C ILE A 432 7.20 -13.05 -7.30
N PHE A 433 6.70 -12.47 -6.21
CA PHE A 433 7.06 -11.12 -5.79
C PHE A 433 8.37 -11.05 -5.01
N ASP A 434 8.90 -12.21 -4.60
CA ASP A 434 9.97 -12.33 -3.61
C ASP A 434 9.66 -11.53 -2.33
N LEU A 435 8.41 -11.63 -1.86
CA LEU A 435 7.87 -10.98 -0.67
C LEU A 435 7.05 -11.95 0.16
N ILE A 436 7.48 -12.19 1.40
CA ILE A 436 6.87 -13.14 2.32
C ILE A 436 6.08 -12.39 3.41
N PRO A 437 4.80 -12.72 3.63
CA PRO A 437 4.06 -12.24 4.78
C PRO A 437 4.62 -12.90 6.04
N VAL A 438 5.30 -12.11 6.88
CA VAL A 438 6.12 -12.58 8.00
C VAL A 438 5.28 -13.33 9.04
N SER A 439 4.10 -12.81 9.38
CA SER A 439 3.21 -13.42 10.36
C SER A 439 2.66 -14.77 9.90
N TYR A 440 2.37 -14.89 8.60
CA TYR A 440 1.91 -16.14 8.00
C TYR A 440 2.96 -17.23 8.13
N VAL A 441 4.19 -17.00 7.67
CA VAL A 441 5.24 -18.04 7.71
C VAL A 441 5.74 -18.33 9.13
N SER A 442 5.76 -17.32 10.01
CA SER A 442 6.23 -17.48 11.39
C SER A 442 5.20 -18.14 12.30
N ASN A 443 3.94 -18.23 11.87
CA ASN A 443 2.81 -18.76 12.65
C ASN A 443 2.52 -17.98 13.94
N PHE A 444 2.95 -16.71 14.02
CA PHE A 444 2.60 -15.78 15.09
C PHE A 444 2.66 -14.33 14.57
N THR A 445 2.03 -13.41 15.30
CA THR A 445 2.16 -11.96 15.10
C THR A 445 2.56 -11.31 16.43
N THR A 446 3.28 -10.20 16.36
CA THR A 446 3.70 -9.41 17.53
C THR A 446 2.72 -8.29 17.85
N HIS A 447 1.66 -8.11 17.06
CA HIS A 447 0.61 -7.12 17.27
C HIS A 447 -0.73 -7.82 17.44
N SER A 448 -1.52 -7.38 18.43
CA SER A 448 -2.86 -7.90 18.69
C SER A 448 -3.93 -6.97 18.12
N ASN A 449 -4.84 -7.52 17.34
CA ASN A 449 -6.11 -6.88 16.94
C ASN A 449 -7.33 -7.61 17.51
N THR A 450 -7.12 -8.56 18.43
CA THR A 450 -8.18 -9.43 18.97
C THR A 450 -9.28 -8.64 19.67
N HIS A 451 -8.94 -7.50 20.28
CA HIS A 451 -9.89 -6.62 20.93
C HIS A 451 -10.89 -6.01 19.93
N GLU A 452 -10.43 -5.62 18.73
CA GLU A 452 -11.31 -5.15 17.65
C GLU A 452 -12.18 -6.29 17.13
N LEU A 453 -11.62 -7.49 16.93
CA LEU A 453 -12.36 -8.67 16.48
C LEU A 453 -13.46 -9.08 17.48
N ILE A 454 -13.19 -9.02 18.79
CA ILE A 454 -14.19 -9.30 19.83
C ILE A 454 -15.28 -8.22 19.82
N SER A 455 -14.90 -6.94 19.71
CA SER A 455 -15.86 -5.84 19.64
C SER A 455 -16.81 -6.00 18.43
N LEU A 456 -16.28 -6.42 17.28
CA LEU A 456 -17.07 -6.74 16.09
C LEU A 456 -17.98 -7.95 16.29
N ALA A 457 -17.46 -9.04 16.87
CA ALA A 457 -18.23 -10.25 17.14
C ALA A 457 -19.39 -10.01 18.12
N ALA A 458 -19.23 -9.07 19.05
CA ALA A 458 -20.22 -8.73 20.05
C ALA A 458 -21.37 -7.86 19.53
N SER A 459 -21.27 -7.25 18.33
CA SER A 459 -22.30 -6.31 17.85
C SER A 459 -22.56 -6.39 16.35
N ALA A 460 -23.71 -6.97 15.99
CA ALA A 460 -24.15 -7.14 14.60
C ALA A 460 -24.59 -5.84 13.90
N SER A 461 -24.84 -4.76 14.64
CA SER A 461 -25.33 -3.47 14.11
C SER A 461 -24.23 -2.44 13.87
N MET A 462 -22.95 -2.81 14.03
CA MET A 462 -21.83 -1.86 13.99
C MET A 462 -21.11 -1.84 12.64
N PRO A 463 -20.48 -0.70 12.25
CA PRO A 463 -19.59 -0.66 11.12
C PRO A 463 -18.49 -1.70 11.28
N ARG A 464 -18.41 -2.64 10.34
CA ARG A 464 -17.38 -3.69 10.33
C ARG A 464 -16.04 -3.06 9.95
N GLN A 465 -15.26 -2.66 10.95
CA GLN A 465 -13.88 -2.23 10.76
C GLN A 465 -12.96 -2.86 11.81
N PHE A 466 -11.82 -3.39 11.39
CA PHE A 466 -10.75 -3.80 12.29
C PHE A 466 -9.40 -3.53 11.64
N TYR A 467 -8.40 -3.18 12.44
CA TYR A 467 -7.05 -2.99 11.95
C TYR A 467 -6.36 -4.32 11.71
N GLU A 468 -5.94 -4.57 10.48
CA GLU A 468 -5.04 -5.66 10.11
C GLU A 468 -3.78 -5.06 9.46
N ASN A 469 -2.62 -5.40 10.04
CA ASN A 469 -1.30 -4.99 9.59
C ASN A 469 -0.50 -6.23 9.18
N ILE A 470 0.05 -6.21 7.97
CA ILE A 470 0.87 -7.30 7.44
C ILE A 470 2.24 -6.75 7.06
N ALA A 471 3.27 -7.31 7.71
CA ALA A 471 4.67 -7.07 7.37
C ALA A 471 5.13 -8.04 6.28
N TRP A 472 5.68 -7.50 5.20
CA TRP A 472 6.23 -8.23 4.06
C TRP A 472 7.74 -8.04 3.99
N ARG A 473 8.48 -9.14 3.95
CA ARG A 473 9.95 -9.11 3.84
C ARG A 473 10.45 -9.86 2.63
N VAL A 474 11.64 -9.49 2.17
CA VAL A 474 12.27 -10.13 1.01
C VAL A 474 12.60 -11.59 1.33
N GLY A 475 12.01 -12.52 0.58
CA GLY A 475 12.17 -13.96 0.80
C GLY A 475 13.61 -14.42 0.56
N SER A 476 14.21 -13.99 -0.55
CA SER A 476 15.62 -14.25 -0.88
C SER A 476 16.62 -13.70 0.15
N MET A 477 16.21 -12.79 1.04
CA MET A 477 17.09 -12.19 2.05
C MET A 477 16.81 -12.72 3.47
N ALA A 478 15.95 -13.72 3.61
CA ALA A 478 15.50 -14.22 4.92
C ALA A 478 16.46 -15.22 5.56
N ASN A 479 17.67 -15.43 5.02
CA ASN A 479 18.60 -16.41 5.57
C ASN A 479 20.10 -16.09 5.39
N SER A 480 20.90 -16.31 6.43
CA SER A 480 22.35 -16.03 6.43
C SER A 480 23.12 -16.89 5.42
N GLU A 481 22.73 -18.16 5.26
CA GLU A 481 23.35 -19.08 4.30
C GLU A 481 23.10 -18.65 2.84
N PHE A 482 22.04 -17.87 2.57
CA PHE A 482 21.78 -17.28 1.26
C PHE A 482 22.74 -16.11 0.97
N LEU A 483 22.97 -15.26 1.97
CA LEU A 483 23.79 -14.05 1.84
C LEU A 483 25.29 -14.37 1.72
N ALA A 484 25.74 -15.45 2.37
CA ALA A 484 27.13 -15.87 2.37
C ALA A 484 27.60 -16.45 1.03
N SER A 485 26.69 -17.01 0.21
CA SER A 485 26.99 -17.45 -1.15
C SER A 485 26.88 -16.27 -2.11
N ALA A 486 27.95 -15.46 -2.16
CA ALA A 486 28.11 -14.20 -2.92
C ALA A 486 27.89 -14.25 -4.45
N ALA A 487 27.18 -15.24 -5.00
CA ALA A 487 27.03 -15.52 -6.42
C ALA A 487 25.57 -15.62 -6.93
N HIS A 488 24.56 -15.30 -6.12
CA HIS A 488 23.16 -15.36 -6.56
C HIS A 488 22.71 -14.05 -7.21
N ALA A 489 23.23 -13.81 -8.42
CA ALA A 489 22.54 -12.96 -9.38
C ALA A 489 21.19 -13.63 -9.72
N GLU A 490 20.08 -12.93 -9.45
CA GLU A 490 18.73 -13.19 -9.98
C GLU A 490 18.31 -14.67 -9.95
N GLN A 491 17.94 -15.18 -8.77
CA GLN A 491 17.34 -16.51 -8.69
C GLN A 491 15.95 -16.48 -9.31
N HIS A 492 15.82 -17.00 -10.53
CA HIS A 492 14.54 -17.11 -11.23
C HIS A 492 13.75 -18.36 -10.80
N LEU A 493 12.42 -18.31 -10.97
CA LEU A 493 11.54 -19.46 -10.81
C LEU A 493 11.26 -20.10 -12.17
N ASN A 494 11.29 -21.42 -12.27
CA ASN A 494 10.91 -22.15 -13.48
C ASN A 494 9.54 -22.82 -13.30
N PHE A 495 8.60 -22.53 -14.20
CA PHE A 495 7.27 -23.13 -14.20
C PHE A 495 7.00 -23.86 -15.51
N ASP A 496 6.20 -24.93 -15.43
CA ASP A 496 5.54 -25.47 -16.62
C ASP A 496 4.61 -24.41 -17.25
N PRO A 497 4.70 -24.14 -18.57
CA PRO A 497 3.91 -23.12 -19.24
C PRO A 497 2.40 -23.28 -19.05
N LYS A 498 1.89 -24.52 -19.06
CA LYS A 498 0.45 -24.78 -18.95
C LYS A 498 -0.04 -24.64 -17.52
N GLN A 499 0.72 -25.14 -16.53
CA GLN A 499 0.38 -24.98 -15.12
C GLN A 499 0.34 -23.50 -14.71
N LEU A 500 1.33 -22.71 -15.14
CA LEU A 500 1.37 -21.29 -14.83
C LEU A 500 0.22 -20.53 -15.51
N ALA A 501 -0.07 -20.83 -16.78
CA ALA A 501 -1.20 -20.22 -17.48
C ALA A 501 -2.53 -20.49 -16.76
N GLU A 502 -2.74 -21.71 -16.26
CA GLU A 502 -3.94 -22.05 -15.48
C GLU A 502 -4.02 -21.26 -14.17
N PHE A 503 -2.91 -21.18 -13.44
CA PHE A 503 -2.84 -20.41 -12.20
C PHE A 503 -3.17 -18.93 -12.44
N LEU A 504 -2.53 -18.31 -13.43
CA LEU A 504 -2.73 -16.90 -13.77
C LEU A 504 -4.16 -16.63 -14.27
N PHE A 505 -4.76 -17.58 -15.00
CA PHE A 505 -6.17 -17.48 -15.38
C PHE A 505 -7.11 -17.49 -14.16
N ARG A 506 -6.82 -18.29 -13.13
CA ARG A 506 -7.61 -18.24 -11.87
C ARG A 506 -7.43 -16.93 -11.12
N VAL A 507 -6.21 -16.39 -11.11
CA VAL A 507 -5.93 -15.05 -10.56
C VAL A 507 -6.76 -14.00 -11.32
N TYR A 508 -6.81 -14.09 -12.65
CA TYR A 508 -7.63 -13.23 -13.50
C TYR A 508 -9.11 -13.31 -13.09
N LEU A 509 -9.72 -14.50 -13.07
CA LEU A 509 -11.14 -14.64 -12.69
C LEU A 509 -11.45 -14.03 -11.31
N ARG A 510 -10.54 -14.19 -10.34
CA ARG A 510 -10.73 -13.63 -8.99
C ARG A 510 -10.51 -12.12 -8.92
N MET A 511 -9.59 -11.56 -9.71
CA MET A 511 -9.37 -10.11 -9.78
C MET A 511 -10.59 -9.35 -10.30
N PHE A 512 -11.43 -10.00 -11.10
CA PHE A 512 -12.58 -9.40 -11.79
C PHE A 512 -13.90 -10.13 -11.45
N SER A 513 -13.97 -10.74 -10.27
CA SER A 513 -15.14 -11.50 -9.83
C SER A 513 -16.41 -10.63 -9.64
N ASP A 514 -16.26 -9.31 -9.59
CA ASP A 514 -17.39 -8.37 -9.62
C ASP A 514 -18.18 -8.43 -10.93
N GLU A 515 -17.61 -9.01 -11.99
CA GLU A 515 -18.23 -9.19 -13.30
C GLU A 515 -18.94 -10.56 -13.47
N ASP A 516 -18.96 -11.41 -12.44
CA ASP A 516 -19.53 -12.78 -12.49
C ASP A 516 -21.07 -12.78 -12.38
N MET A 517 -21.73 -13.51 -13.29
CA MET A 517 -23.18 -13.70 -13.34
C MET A 517 -23.78 -14.40 -12.11
N SER A 518 -23.03 -15.25 -11.40
CA SER A 518 -23.57 -15.91 -10.21
C SER A 518 -23.85 -14.94 -9.06
N ASN A 519 -23.13 -13.81 -9.02
CA ASN A 519 -23.27 -12.81 -7.96
C ASN A 519 -24.56 -12.00 -8.10
N LEU A 520 -25.15 -11.92 -9.30
CA LEU A 520 -26.45 -11.30 -9.54
C LEU A 520 -27.61 -12.04 -8.87
N VAL A 521 -27.50 -13.37 -8.73
CA VAL A 521 -28.58 -14.21 -8.15
C VAL A 521 -28.59 -14.14 -6.62
N ASN A 522 -27.44 -13.86 -5.98
CA ASN A 522 -27.31 -13.76 -4.52
C ASN A 522 -27.69 -12.39 -3.94
N LEU A 523 -28.03 -11.40 -4.78
CA LEU A 523 -28.44 -10.06 -4.35
C LEU A 523 -29.74 -10.04 -3.53
N SER A 524 -30.53 -11.11 -3.53
CA SER A 524 -31.72 -11.22 -2.68
C SER A 524 -31.40 -11.59 -1.22
N VAL A 525 -30.15 -12.00 -0.92
CA VAL A 525 -29.71 -12.42 0.42
C VAL A 525 -28.62 -11.50 0.98
N ILE A 526 -27.80 -10.90 0.11
CA ILE A 526 -26.70 -10.00 0.48
C ILE A 526 -27.27 -8.57 0.60
N GLY A 527 -27.08 -7.94 1.75
CA GLY A 527 -27.48 -6.55 1.93
C GLY A 527 -26.84 -5.64 0.89
N ILE A 528 -27.54 -4.58 0.50
CA ILE A 528 -27.14 -3.57 -0.49
C ILE A 528 -25.83 -2.81 -0.09
N SER A 529 -25.29 -3.10 1.10
CA SER A 529 -24.39 -2.23 1.86
C SER A 529 -22.91 -2.23 1.49
N GLN A 530 -22.38 -3.18 0.71
CA GLN A 530 -20.99 -3.12 0.23
C GLN A 530 -20.84 -3.70 -1.17
N VAL A 531 -21.19 -2.92 -2.20
CA VAL A 531 -20.68 -3.13 -3.56
C VAL A 531 -19.15 -3.18 -3.45
N ALA A 532 -18.55 -4.31 -3.82
CA ALA A 532 -17.11 -4.54 -3.73
C ALA A 532 -16.35 -3.34 -4.33
N LEU A 533 -15.44 -2.75 -3.56
CA LEU A 533 -14.57 -1.68 -4.03
C LEU A 533 -13.74 -2.24 -5.19
N VAL A 534 -14.02 -1.79 -6.42
CA VAL A 534 -13.29 -2.21 -7.61
C VAL A 534 -11.95 -1.49 -7.64
N HIS A 535 -10.84 -2.21 -7.57
CA HIS A 535 -9.49 -1.62 -7.57
C HIS A 535 -8.65 -1.98 -8.79
N TYR A 536 -9.10 -2.91 -9.63
CA TYR A 536 -8.29 -3.52 -10.67
C TYR A 536 -8.87 -3.28 -12.05
N LEU A 537 -8.00 -2.94 -13.00
CA LEU A 537 -8.29 -2.84 -14.42
C LEU A 537 -7.52 -3.92 -15.18
N ARG A 538 -7.84 -4.16 -16.45
CA ARG A 538 -7.04 -5.09 -17.27
C ARG A 538 -5.58 -4.63 -17.42
N ALA A 539 -5.35 -3.31 -17.42
CA ALA A 539 -4.02 -2.71 -17.30
C ALA A 539 -3.27 -3.13 -16.02
N SER A 540 -3.97 -3.29 -14.89
CA SER A 540 -3.40 -3.80 -13.63
C SER A 540 -2.96 -5.26 -13.78
N TYR A 541 -3.77 -6.09 -14.43
CA TYR A 541 -3.40 -7.49 -14.71
C TYR A 541 -2.24 -7.61 -15.69
N ALA A 542 -2.22 -6.80 -16.76
CA ALA A 542 -1.09 -6.76 -17.68
C ALA A 542 0.21 -6.33 -16.97
N TYR A 543 0.15 -5.34 -16.07
CA TYR A 543 1.31 -4.95 -15.27
C TYR A 543 1.74 -6.03 -14.27
N LEU A 544 0.79 -6.78 -13.67
CA LEU A 544 1.11 -7.98 -12.87
C LEU A 544 1.87 -9.02 -13.70
N LEU A 545 1.39 -9.32 -14.92
CA LEU A 545 2.07 -10.24 -15.84
C LEU A 545 3.47 -9.77 -16.22
N ARG A 546 3.68 -8.45 -16.36
CA ARG A 546 5.02 -7.87 -16.53
C ARG A 546 5.93 -8.21 -15.36
N THR A 547 5.45 -8.04 -14.13
CA THR A 547 6.21 -8.42 -12.93
C THR A 547 6.54 -9.91 -12.94
N VAL A 548 5.55 -10.77 -13.20
CA VAL A 548 5.73 -12.22 -13.33
C VAL A 548 6.84 -12.53 -14.35
N LYS A 549 6.79 -11.95 -15.56
CA LYS A 549 7.78 -12.16 -16.62
C LYS A 549 9.21 -11.87 -16.18
N THR A 550 9.41 -10.85 -15.33
CA THR A 550 10.76 -10.48 -14.85
C THR A 550 11.33 -11.45 -13.81
N GLN A 551 10.49 -12.23 -13.14
CA GLN A 551 10.89 -13.09 -12.02
C GLN A 551 10.96 -14.58 -12.39
N ILE A 552 10.41 -14.98 -13.54
CA ILE A 552 10.33 -16.38 -13.95
C ILE A 552 11.09 -16.70 -15.24
N THR A 553 11.42 -17.96 -15.40
CA THR A 553 11.92 -18.57 -16.63
C THR A 553 10.91 -19.63 -17.09
N THR A 554 10.22 -19.40 -18.19
CA THR A 554 9.31 -20.36 -18.82
C THR A 554 9.26 -20.10 -20.33
N ASP A 555 8.67 -21.02 -21.11
CA ASP A 555 8.33 -20.72 -22.49
C ASP A 555 7.17 -19.70 -22.50
N TRP A 556 7.54 -18.43 -22.49
CA TRP A 556 6.62 -17.31 -22.32
C TRP A 556 5.59 -17.25 -23.44
N GLN A 557 5.99 -17.56 -24.68
CA GLN A 557 5.10 -17.54 -25.83
C GLN A 557 4.02 -18.63 -25.71
N HIS A 558 4.41 -19.86 -25.37
CA HIS A 558 3.44 -20.94 -25.16
C HIS A 558 2.55 -20.68 -23.93
N MET A 559 3.12 -20.20 -22.82
CA MET A 559 2.36 -19.84 -21.61
C MET A 559 1.28 -18.79 -21.93
N MET A 560 1.67 -17.68 -22.57
CA MET A 560 0.73 -16.63 -22.99
C MET A 560 -0.29 -17.15 -24.00
N GLY A 561 0.11 -18.09 -24.87
CA GLY A 561 -0.76 -18.84 -25.78
C GLY A 561 -1.93 -19.51 -25.04
N TYR A 562 -1.61 -20.35 -24.06
CA TYR A 562 -2.59 -21.04 -23.21
C TYR A 562 -3.45 -20.06 -22.40
N LEU A 563 -2.84 -19.08 -21.74
CA LEU A 563 -3.55 -18.11 -20.92
C LEU A 563 -4.58 -17.30 -21.72
N TYR A 564 -4.16 -16.76 -22.87
CA TYR A 564 -5.06 -16.05 -23.77
C TYR A 564 -6.21 -16.93 -24.26
N GLY A 565 -5.92 -18.18 -24.66
CA GLY A 565 -6.94 -19.14 -25.06
C GLY A 565 -7.96 -19.41 -23.95
N ARG A 566 -7.54 -19.38 -22.68
CA ARG A 566 -8.45 -19.53 -21.54
C ARG A 566 -9.31 -18.29 -21.29
N ILE A 567 -8.73 -17.10 -21.41
CA ILE A 567 -9.45 -15.83 -21.25
C ILE A 567 -10.52 -15.67 -22.34
N VAL A 568 -10.16 -15.81 -23.62
CA VAL A 568 -11.10 -15.56 -24.74
C VAL A 568 -12.26 -16.56 -24.78
N ASN A 569 -12.04 -17.79 -24.30
CA ASN A 569 -13.08 -18.81 -24.23
C ASN A 569 -13.87 -18.79 -22.92
N ASP A 570 -13.57 -17.86 -21.99
CA ASP A 570 -14.34 -17.71 -20.77
C ASP A 570 -15.78 -17.25 -21.06
N GLN A 571 -16.69 -17.73 -20.23
CA GLN A 571 -18.11 -17.36 -20.26
C GLN A 571 -18.65 -17.01 -18.87
N SER A 572 -17.77 -16.96 -17.85
CA SER A 572 -18.16 -16.71 -16.46
C SER A 572 -18.30 -15.21 -16.18
N LEU A 573 -17.39 -14.41 -16.72
CA LEU A 573 -17.39 -12.96 -16.58
C LEU A 573 -18.27 -12.30 -17.67
N LEU A 574 -19.31 -11.58 -17.25
CA LEU A 574 -20.36 -11.04 -18.13
C LEU A 574 -19.85 -10.08 -19.20
N VAL A 575 -18.86 -9.24 -18.86
CA VAL A 575 -18.36 -8.14 -19.72
C VAL A 575 -16.92 -8.33 -20.17
N ASP A 576 -16.35 -9.53 -20.01
CA ASP A 576 -14.94 -9.79 -20.32
C ASP A 576 -14.62 -9.55 -21.80
N ARG A 577 -15.53 -9.96 -22.70
CA ARG A 577 -15.41 -9.74 -24.14
C ARG A 577 -15.33 -8.26 -24.51
N ASN A 578 -16.02 -7.39 -23.77
CA ASN A 578 -15.96 -5.94 -24.00
C ASN A 578 -14.60 -5.34 -23.59
N ASN A 579 -13.91 -5.95 -22.61
CA ASN A 579 -12.63 -5.48 -22.10
C ASN A 579 -11.41 -6.06 -22.85
N ILE A 580 -11.63 -7.00 -23.79
CA ILE A 580 -10.53 -7.72 -24.45
C ILE A 580 -9.59 -6.81 -25.23
N GLN A 581 -10.10 -5.75 -25.86
CA GLN A 581 -9.29 -4.81 -26.64
C GLN A 581 -8.33 -4.01 -25.76
N GLU A 582 -8.80 -3.58 -24.59
CA GLU A 582 -7.98 -2.91 -23.59
C GLU A 582 -6.90 -3.87 -23.03
N LEU A 583 -7.25 -5.13 -22.71
CA LEU A 583 -6.26 -6.13 -22.29
C LEU A 583 -5.18 -6.34 -23.36
N LEU A 584 -5.57 -6.53 -24.63
CA LEU A 584 -4.64 -6.74 -25.74
C LEU A 584 -3.71 -5.55 -25.96
N ARG A 585 -4.24 -4.32 -25.88
CA ARG A 585 -3.45 -3.10 -25.90
C ARG A 585 -2.39 -3.10 -24.80
N ASP A 586 -2.77 -3.39 -23.56
CA ASP A 586 -1.85 -3.30 -22.42
C ASP A 586 -0.77 -4.41 -22.45
N LEU A 587 -1.13 -5.60 -22.93
CA LEU A 587 -0.16 -6.67 -23.21
C LEU A 587 0.88 -6.25 -24.25
N HIS A 588 0.48 -5.48 -25.26
CA HIS A 588 1.40 -4.93 -26.26
C HIS A 588 2.25 -3.77 -25.72
N ILE A 589 1.65 -2.84 -24.98
CA ILE A 589 2.38 -1.73 -24.33
C ILE A 589 3.50 -2.30 -23.47
N TYR A 590 3.25 -3.34 -22.68
CA TYR A 590 4.26 -3.94 -21.80
C TYR A 590 5.15 -5.02 -22.47
N GLY A 591 5.05 -5.22 -23.79
CA GLY A 591 5.88 -6.19 -24.52
C GLY A 591 5.68 -7.65 -24.04
N LEU A 592 4.48 -7.99 -23.57
CA LEU A 592 4.14 -9.31 -23.05
C LEU A 592 3.63 -10.23 -24.16
N ARG A 593 2.80 -9.68 -25.04
CA ARG A 593 2.31 -10.33 -26.25
C ARG A 593 1.83 -9.27 -27.23
N SER A 594 2.18 -9.40 -28.49
CA SER A 594 1.59 -8.63 -29.59
C SER A 594 0.88 -9.60 -30.53
N LEU A 595 -0.33 -9.26 -30.96
CA LEU A 595 -1.00 -9.98 -32.06
C LEU A 595 -0.45 -9.48 -33.40
N ASP A 596 -0.59 -10.28 -34.46
CA ASP A 596 -0.13 -9.91 -35.81
C ASP A 596 -0.80 -8.63 -36.32
N THR A 597 -2.04 -8.37 -35.88
CA THR A 597 -2.78 -7.13 -36.16
C THR A 597 -2.20 -5.89 -35.45
N LEU A 598 -1.35 -6.06 -34.41
CA LEU A 598 -0.62 -4.95 -33.74
C LEU A 598 0.78 -4.74 -34.35
N LEU A 599 1.10 -5.40 -35.47
CA LEU A 599 2.36 -5.21 -36.17
C LEU A 599 2.22 -4.13 -37.25
N LEU A 600 3.22 -3.24 -37.33
CA LEU A 600 3.25 -2.04 -38.19
C LEU A 600 2.93 -2.30 -39.67
N SER A 601 3.16 -3.51 -40.19
CA SER A 601 2.98 -3.85 -41.61
C SER A 601 1.52 -3.88 -42.06
N ASN A 602 0.56 -3.97 -41.15
CA ASN A 602 -0.86 -4.19 -41.47
C ASN A 602 -1.72 -2.92 -41.45
N ASN A 603 -1.23 -1.79 -40.94
CA ASN A 603 -2.08 -0.60 -40.68
C ASN A 603 -2.05 0.48 -41.78
N ASN A 604 -1.20 0.34 -42.80
CA ASN A 604 -1.08 1.36 -43.84
C ASN A 604 -2.30 1.45 -44.77
N THR A 605 -3.15 0.41 -44.81
CA THR A 605 -4.43 0.44 -45.53
C THR A 605 -5.38 1.51 -44.95
N LEU A 606 -5.38 1.69 -43.63
CA LEU A 606 -6.22 2.68 -42.92
C LEU A 606 -5.91 4.13 -43.31
N ALA A 607 -4.68 4.43 -43.71
CA ALA A 607 -4.30 5.76 -44.19
C ALA A 607 -4.94 6.10 -45.55
N SER A 608 -5.35 5.09 -46.31
CA SER A 608 -5.95 5.21 -47.64
C SER A 608 -7.49 5.06 -47.66
N THR A 609 -8.10 4.71 -46.52
CA THR A 609 -9.55 4.57 -46.36
C THR A 609 -10.15 5.87 -45.83
N ASN A 610 -11.37 6.22 -46.26
CA ASN A 610 -12.12 7.33 -45.68
C ASN A 610 -12.37 7.06 -44.19
N GLY A 611 -11.81 7.88 -43.31
CA GLY A 611 -11.87 7.66 -41.86
C GLY A 611 -11.07 8.69 -41.06
N PRO A 612 -10.95 8.53 -39.74
CA PRO A 612 -10.29 9.50 -38.87
C PRO A 612 -8.77 9.63 -39.11
N LEU A 613 -8.16 8.62 -39.74
CA LEU A 613 -6.72 8.52 -40.01
C LEU A 613 -6.36 8.80 -41.48
N GLU A 614 -7.32 9.23 -42.30
CA GLU A 614 -7.11 9.49 -43.73
C GLU A 614 -5.94 10.47 -43.94
N GLY A 615 -4.97 10.10 -44.78
CA GLY A 615 -3.81 10.94 -45.11
C GLY A 615 -2.71 10.99 -44.04
N TRP A 616 -2.71 10.08 -43.07
CA TRP A 616 -1.59 9.90 -42.13
C TRP A 616 -0.45 9.12 -42.78
N SER A 617 0.80 9.49 -42.49
CA SER A 617 1.98 8.71 -42.89
C SER A 617 2.41 7.79 -41.74
N ASN A 618 2.59 6.49 -42.01
CA ASN A 618 3.01 5.47 -41.03
C ASN A 618 2.08 5.42 -39.80
N VAL A 619 0.90 4.82 -39.97
CA VAL A 619 -0.07 4.67 -38.89
C VAL A 619 0.48 3.73 -37.81
N PRO A 620 0.57 4.16 -36.54
CA PRO A 620 1.06 3.31 -35.44
C PRO A 620 0.11 2.13 -35.15
N PRO A 621 0.54 1.13 -34.36
CA PRO A 621 -0.33 0.07 -33.88
C PRO A 621 -1.38 0.51 -32.84
N LEU A 622 -1.09 1.61 -32.14
CA LEU A 622 -1.97 2.23 -31.16
C LEU A 622 -2.14 3.72 -31.50
N VAL A 623 -3.34 4.25 -31.37
CA VAL A 623 -3.64 5.69 -31.48
C VAL A 623 -4.30 6.18 -30.21
N CYS A 624 -4.08 7.45 -29.86
CA CYS A 624 -4.74 8.11 -28.75
C CYS A 624 -6.04 8.77 -29.21
N VAL A 625 -7.14 8.45 -28.55
CA VAL A 625 -8.41 9.18 -28.65
C VAL A 625 -8.35 10.37 -27.70
N VAL A 626 -8.77 11.55 -28.18
CA VAL A 626 -9.00 12.74 -27.37
C VAL A 626 -10.49 13.06 -27.45
N PHE A 627 -11.19 12.82 -26.35
CA PHE A 627 -12.64 12.95 -26.25
C PHE A 627 -13.02 14.13 -25.35
N LYS A 628 -13.61 15.16 -25.95
CA LYS A 628 -14.05 16.40 -25.30
C LYS A 628 -15.54 16.35 -25.03
N ILE A 629 -15.91 16.51 -23.76
CA ILE A 629 -17.30 16.50 -23.31
C ILE A 629 -17.64 17.87 -22.69
N PRO A 630 -18.60 18.63 -23.27
CA PRO A 630 -19.05 19.88 -22.68
C PRO A 630 -19.63 19.69 -21.27
N ARG A 631 -19.42 20.68 -20.38
CA ARG A 631 -19.83 20.56 -18.96
C ARG A 631 -21.32 20.31 -18.79
N ASP A 632 -22.16 20.94 -19.60
CA ASP A 632 -23.62 20.82 -19.56
C ASP A 632 -24.11 19.40 -19.87
N LYS A 633 -23.30 18.59 -20.56
CA LYS A 633 -23.60 17.19 -20.89
C LYS A 633 -23.29 16.22 -19.76
N LEU A 634 -22.60 16.66 -18.71
CA LEU A 634 -22.29 15.85 -17.52
C LEU A 634 -23.38 15.94 -16.43
N GLY A 635 -24.58 16.42 -16.77
CA GLY A 635 -25.68 16.64 -15.82
C GLY A 635 -26.08 15.39 -15.03
N ALA A 636 -25.99 14.19 -15.63
CA ALA A 636 -26.27 12.93 -14.95
C ALA A 636 -25.41 12.72 -13.69
N LEU A 637 -24.14 13.15 -13.71
CA LEU A 637 -23.21 13.03 -12.59
C LEU A 637 -23.52 14.00 -11.45
N ASN A 638 -24.17 15.12 -11.75
CA ASN A 638 -24.57 16.10 -10.74
C ASN A 638 -25.83 15.66 -9.98
N ASN A 639 -26.70 14.87 -10.62
CA ASN A 639 -27.99 14.43 -10.07
C ASN A 639 -27.94 13.07 -9.38
N LEU A 640 -26.75 12.47 -9.21
CA LEU A 640 -26.61 11.15 -8.59
C LEU A 640 -27.04 11.17 -7.11
N ASN A 641 -27.85 10.18 -6.72
CA ASN A 641 -28.06 9.89 -5.31
C ASN A 641 -26.78 9.29 -4.71
N ARG A 642 -26.01 10.14 -4.01
CA ARG A 642 -24.71 9.76 -3.43
C ARG A 642 -24.81 8.82 -2.23
N GLN A 643 -26.00 8.63 -1.65
CA GLN A 643 -26.20 7.60 -0.63
C GLN A 643 -26.27 6.20 -1.26
N GLN A 644 -26.82 6.11 -2.49
CA GLN A 644 -26.94 4.85 -3.23
C GLN A 644 -25.68 4.53 -4.04
N ILE A 645 -25.08 5.53 -4.68
CA ILE A 645 -23.86 5.40 -5.49
C ILE A 645 -22.84 6.42 -5.01
N PRO A 646 -22.08 6.12 -3.93
CA PRO A 646 -21.17 7.07 -3.32
C PRO A 646 -19.95 7.40 -4.19
N THR A 647 -19.40 6.40 -4.89
CA THR A 647 -18.16 6.50 -5.68
C THR A 647 -18.36 5.90 -7.07
N PRO A 648 -19.07 6.60 -7.99
CA PRO A 648 -19.30 6.08 -9.32
C PRO A 648 -18.00 5.96 -10.11
N ILE A 649 -17.85 4.83 -10.81
CA ILE A 649 -16.73 4.55 -11.70
C ILE A 649 -17.18 4.86 -13.12
N LEU A 650 -16.33 5.60 -13.84
CA LEU A 650 -16.58 5.99 -15.23
C LEU A 650 -15.76 5.12 -16.18
N MET A 651 -16.27 4.93 -17.39
CA MET A 651 -15.55 4.26 -18.47
C MET A 651 -15.82 4.92 -19.82
N CYS A 652 -14.82 4.89 -20.70
CA CYS A 652 -14.97 5.28 -22.09
C CYS A 652 -15.23 4.03 -22.93
N ASN A 653 -16.09 4.12 -23.94
CA ASN A 653 -16.44 3.02 -24.82
C ASN A 653 -16.35 3.45 -26.28
N ILE A 654 -15.98 2.51 -27.13
CA ILE A 654 -16.18 2.61 -28.58
C ILE A 654 -17.15 1.52 -28.99
N MET A 655 -18.31 1.92 -29.51
CA MET A 655 -19.41 1.00 -29.74
C MET A 655 -20.25 1.36 -30.96
N ASP A 656 -20.84 0.35 -31.56
CA ASP A 656 -21.90 0.42 -32.56
C ASP A 656 -23.04 -0.55 -32.16
N ALA A 657 -23.93 -0.93 -33.09
CA ALA A 657 -24.99 -1.90 -32.82
C ALA A 657 -24.49 -3.37 -32.69
N SER A 658 -23.26 -3.67 -33.10
CA SER A 658 -22.71 -5.02 -33.23
C SER A 658 -21.59 -5.37 -32.24
N TYR A 659 -20.88 -4.37 -31.73
CA TYR A 659 -19.78 -4.49 -30.79
C TYR A 659 -19.77 -3.33 -29.78
N CYS A 660 -19.13 -3.57 -28.64
CA CYS A 660 -18.88 -2.55 -27.63
C CYS A 660 -17.54 -2.84 -26.94
N ASN A 661 -16.59 -1.91 -27.03
CA ASN A 661 -15.25 -2.05 -26.47
C ASN A 661 -15.04 -1.06 -25.33
N PHE A 662 -14.65 -1.55 -24.15
CA PHE A 662 -14.46 -0.76 -22.95
C PHE A 662 -12.99 -0.32 -22.80
N PHE A 663 -12.82 0.94 -22.38
CA PHE A 663 -11.54 1.57 -22.11
C PHE A 663 -11.61 2.33 -20.79
N GLN A 664 -10.93 1.78 -19.78
CA GLN A 664 -10.93 2.29 -18.41
C GLN A 664 -9.57 2.87 -18.00
N ASP A 665 -8.48 2.47 -18.66
CA ASP A 665 -7.16 3.10 -18.49
C ASP A 665 -7.04 4.38 -19.34
N TYR A 666 -7.61 5.47 -18.84
CA TYR A 666 -7.60 6.78 -19.46
C TYR A 666 -7.02 7.86 -18.53
N GLN A 667 -6.63 9.01 -19.09
CA GLN A 667 -6.33 10.22 -18.32
C GLN A 667 -7.44 11.25 -18.54
N SER A 668 -7.96 11.82 -17.46
CA SER A 668 -8.96 12.88 -17.52
C SER A 668 -8.52 14.17 -16.85
N PHE A 669 -9.06 15.30 -17.30
CA PHE A 669 -8.92 16.62 -16.67
C PHE A 669 -9.99 17.57 -17.21
N PHE A 670 -10.17 18.72 -16.55
CA PHE A 670 -11.05 19.79 -17.05
C PHE A 670 -10.21 20.88 -17.72
N GLY A 671 -10.66 21.41 -18.85
CA GLY A 671 -9.94 22.46 -19.54
C GLY A 671 -10.46 22.79 -20.93
N ASP A 672 -9.69 23.65 -21.61
CA ASP A 672 -9.92 24.04 -22.99
C ASP A 672 -9.02 23.26 -23.95
N LEU A 673 -9.57 22.97 -25.13
CA LEU A 673 -8.94 22.20 -26.19
C LEU A 673 -8.72 23.09 -27.42
N ASN A 674 -7.46 23.22 -27.86
CA ASN A 674 -7.10 23.87 -29.11
C ASN A 674 -6.62 22.82 -30.11
N VAL A 675 -7.33 22.69 -31.24
CA VAL A 675 -7.04 21.72 -32.30
C VAL A 675 -6.79 22.43 -33.61
N THR A 676 -5.67 22.09 -34.26
CA THR A 676 -5.34 22.59 -35.60
C THR A 676 -5.09 21.39 -36.52
N TYR A 677 -5.86 21.31 -37.61
CA TYR A 677 -5.64 20.30 -38.66
C TYR A 677 -4.72 20.87 -39.74
N SER A 678 -3.71 20.09 -40.10
CA SER A 678 -2.80 20.44 -41.20
C SER A 678 -3.52 20.30 -42.55
N PHE A 679 -3.26 21.24 -43.45
CA PHE A 679 -3.72 21.18 -44.85
C PHE A 679 -2.78 20.35 -45.74
N ASN A 680 -1.66 19.83 -45.20
CA ASN A 680 -0.74 19.00 -45.95
C ASN A 680 -1.36 17.62 -46.23
N PRO A 681 -1.55 17.20 -47.51
CA PRO A 681 -2.13 15.91 -47.86
C PRO A 681 -1.34 14.70 -47.31
N CYS A 682 -0.05 14.87 -47.01
CA CYS A 682 0.83 13.81 -46.51
C CYS A 682 0.94 13.78 -44.97
N CYS A 683 0.29 14.71 -44.27
CA CYS A 683 0.28 14.78 -42.81
C CYS A 683 -0.99 15.50 -42.35
N ARG A 684 -2.09 14.73 -42.21
CA ARG A 684 -3.39 15.21 -41.72
C ARG A 684 -3.60 15.00 -40.21
N GLU A 685 -2.58 14.58 -39.47
CA GLU A 685 -2.63 14.47 -38.02
C GLU A 685 -2.91 15.84 -37.37
N PRO A 686 -3.88 15.95 -36.43
CA PRO A 686 -4.14 17.20 -35.74
C PRO A 686 -3.06 17.53 -34.71
N SER A 687 -2.67 18.80 -34.67
CA SER A 687 -1.90 19.34 -33.54
C SER A 687 -2.86 19.77 -32.44
N ILE A 688 -2.71 19.17 -31.26
CA ILE A 688 -3.59 19.39 -30.10
C ILE A 688 -2.78 19.96 -28.94
N THR A 689 -3.29 21.04 -28.34
CA THR A 689 -2.79 21.58 -27.07
C THR A 689 -3.94 21.79 -26.10
N PHE A 690 -3.65 21.63 -24.81
CA PHE A 690 -4.63 21.79 -23.73
C PHE A 690 -4.27 22.95 -22.83
N LYS A 691 -5.29 23.56 -22.24
CA LYS A 691 -5.15 24.46 -21.10
C LYS A 691 -6.04 23.95 -19.98
N GLU A 692 -5.42 23.33 -18.98
CA GLU A 692 -6.12 22.82 -17.80
C GLU A 692 -6.76 23.98 -17.01
N ASP A 693 -7.96 23.73 -16.49
CA ASP A 693 -8.66 24.62 -15.59
C ASP A 693 -8.23 24.34 -14.14
N PRO A 694 -7.55 25.29 -13.46
CA PRO A 694 -7.09 25.07 -12.09
C PRO A 694 -8.23 24.94 -11.07
N ARG A 695 -9.48 25.30 -11.44
CA ARG A 695 -10.67 25.11 -10.59
C ARG A 695 -11.43 23.83 -10.90
N GLY A 696 -10.98 23.03 -11.87
CA GLY A 696 -11.49 21.70 -12.15
C GLY A 696 -13.02 21.61 -12.23
N ILE A 697 -13.59 20.73 -11.40
CA ILE A 697 -15.04 20.42 -11.36
C ILE A 697 -15.93 21.62 -11.00
N TYR A 698 -15.38 22.66 -10.37
CA TYR A 698 -16.13 23.83 -9.88
C TYR A 698 -16.40 24.89 -10.95
N ARG A 699 -15.83 24.74 -12.15
CA ARG A 699 -16.08 25.64 -13.28
C ARG A 699 -16.90 24.97 -14.38
N SER A 700 -17.19 25.75 -15.42
CA SER A 700 -17.97 25.33 -16.59
C SER A 700 -17.12 24.78 -17.75
N SER A 701 -15.83 24.52 -17.53
CA SER A 701 -14.91 24.02 -18.55
C SER A 701 -15.26 22.60 -18.99
N SER A 702 -14.88 22.23 -20.22
CA SER A 702 -15.14 20.89 -20.76
C SER A 702 -14.32 19.84 -20.00
N ALA A 703 -14.84 18.63 -19.87
CA ALA A 703 -14.05 17.48 -19.46
C ALA A 703 -13.35 16.89 -20.70
N ILE A 704 -12.08 16.55 -20.56
CA ILE A 704 -11.26 15.96 -21.62
C ILE A 704 -10.82 14.59 -21.12
N PHE A 705 -11.04 13.57 -21.94
CA PHE A 705 -10.60 12.20 -21.73
C PHE A 705 -9.62 11.83 -22.82
N THR A 706 -8.49 11.23 -22.43
CA THR A 706 -7.48 10.74 -23.38
C THR A 706 -7.17 9.28 -23.09
N PHE A 707 -7.18 8.42 -24.11
CA PHE A 707 -6.91 6.99 -23.95
C PHE A 707 -6.42 6.37 -25.24
N ASN A 708 -5.56 5.36 -25.12
CA ASN A 708 -5.02 4.66 -26.27
C ASN A 708 -5.93 3.49 -26.67
N ILE A 709 -6.08 3.29 -27.97
CA ILE A 709 -6.84 2.17 -28.55
C ILE A 709 -6.00 1.44 -29.60
N PRO A 710 -6.22 0.12 -29.80
CA PRO A 710 -5.73 -0.58 -30.98
C PRO A 710 -6.27 0.04 -32.27
N THR A 711 -5.38 0.31 -33.22
CA THR A 711 -5.75 1.02 -34.45
C THR A 711 -6.70 0.23 -35.36
N TRP A 712 -6.69 -1.10 -35.31
CA TRP A 712 -7.62 -1.94 -36.10
C TRP A 712 -9.09 -1.74 -35.74
N ILE A 713 -9.42 -1.17 -34.58
CA ILE A 713 -10.80 -0.85 -34.21
C ILE A 713 -11.41 0.16 -35.20
N LEU A 714 -10.55 0.83 -35.97
CA LEU A 714 -10.91 1.82 -36.98
C LEU A 714 -10.92 1.25 -38.42
N ASP A 715 -10.76 -0.07 -38.61
CA ASP A 715 -10.76 -0.74 -39.94
C ASP A 715 -12.17 -1.08 -40.45
N ASP A 716 -13.16 -1.14 -39.55
CA ASP A 716 -14.55 -1.43 -39.87
C ASP A 716 -15.32 -0.19 -40.39
N ASP A 717 -16.55 -0.38 -40.88
CA ASP A 717 -17.45 0.73 -41.26
C ASP A 717 -17.82 1.57 -40.02
N LEU A 718 -17.23 2.76 -39.94
CA LEU A 718 -17.39 3.68 -38.81
C LEU A 718 -18.66 4.53 -38.86
N SER A 719 -19.53 4.36 -39.86
CA SER A 719 -20.69 5.24 -40.09
C SER A 719 -21.74 5.24 -38.97
N GLN A 720 -21.73 4.23 -38.08
CA GLN A 720 -22.60 4.13 -36.91
C GLN A 720 -21.82 4.01 -35.60
N THR A 721 -20.49 4.18 -35.64
CA THR A 721 -19.62 4.01 -34.48
C THR A 721 -19.56 5.28 -33.66
N THR A 722 -19.69 5.14 -32.34
CA THR A 722 -19.67 6.25 -31.38
C THR A 722 -18.59 6.09 -30.34
N VAL A 723 -18.07 7.23 -29.87
CA VAL A 723 -17.27 7.33 -28.65
C VAL A 723 -18.17 7.79 -27.51
N THR A 724 -18.23 7.01 -26.44
CA THR A 724 -19.24 7.15 -25.39
C THR A 724 -18.59 7.16 -24.01
N LEU A 725 -19.02 8.06 -23.12
CA LEU A 725 -18.74 8.00 -21.68
C LEU A 725 -19.95 7.38 -20.99
N SER A 726 -19.74 6.35 -20.16
CA SER A 726 -20.79 5.71 -19.36
C SER A 726 -20.33 5.38 -17.94
N PHE A 727 -21.27 4.94 -17.09
CA PHE A 727 -20.93 4.34 -15.81
C PHE A 727 -20.49 2.88 -15.99
N ARG A 728 -19.47 2.43 -15.25
CA ARG A 728 -19.12 1.01 -15.20
C ARG A 728 -20.33 0.20 -14.70
N PRO A 729 -20.79 -0.81 -15.46
CA PRO A 729 -21.93 -1.62 -15.06
C PRO A 729 -21.56 -2.44 -13.83
N ASN A 730 -22.42 -2.38 -12.82
CA ASN A 730 -22.50 -3.37 -11.76
C ASN A 730 -23.98 -3.51 -11.36
N PRO A 731 -24.37 -4.56 -10.63
CA PRO A 731 -25.78 -4.82 -10.36
C PRO A 731 -26.54 -3.63 -9.74
N VAL A 732 -25.91 -2.91 -8.80
CA VAL A 732 -26.52 -1.77 -8.11
C VAL A 732 -26.65 -0.56 -9.03
N VAL A 733 -25.60 -0.25 -9.79
CA VAL A 733 -25.59 0.84 -10.77
C VAL A 733 -26.61 0.57 -11.88
N VAL A 734 -26.67 -0.66 -12.40
CA VAL A 734 -27.65 -1.07 -13.42
C VAL A 734 -29.07 -0.95 -12.88
N ALA A 735 -29.33 -1.45 -11.66
CA ALA A 735 -30.66 -1.35 -11.05
C ALA A 735 -31.10 0.10 -10.78
N THR A 736 -30.17 0.97 -10.40
CA THR A 736 -30.47 2.35 -9.98
C THR A 736 -30.50 3.34 -11.15
N LEU A 737 -29.56 3.23 -12.09
CA LEU A 737 -29.39 4.18 -13.19
C LEU A 737 -29.92 3.65 -14.54
N GLY A 738 -30.04 2.34 -14.71
CA GLY A 738 -30.56 1.73 -15.95
C GLY A 738 -31.93 2.26 -16.39
N PRO A 739 -32.91 2.47 -15.48
CA PRO A 739 -34.20 3.07 -15.86
C PRO A 739 -34.11 4.49 -16.44
N THR A 740 -33.06 5.24 -16.09
CA THR A 740 -32.89 6.65 -16.50
C THR A 740 -31.93 6.80 -17.67
N LEU A 741 -30.84 6.03 -17.70
CA LEU A 741 -29.75 6.15 -18.68
C LEU A 741 -29.78 5.07 -19.76
N GLY A 742 -30.71 4.12 -19.68
CA GLY A 742 -30.80 2.97 -20.58
C GLY A 742 -29.81 1.85 -20.24
N PRO A 743 -29.79 0.78 -21.04
CA PRO A 743 -29.01 -0.43 -20.77
C PRO A 743 -27.48 -0.18 -20.76
N ASP A 744 -27.00 0.78 -21.55
CA ASP A 744 -25.56 1.08 -21.68
C ASP A 744 -25.05 2.11 -20.65
N LEU A 745 -25.94 2.63 -19.79
CA LEU A 745 -25.63 3.60 -18.73
C LEU A 745 -24.91 4.86 -19.25
N THR A 746 -25.27 5.30 -20.46
CA THR A 746 -24.61 6.36 -21.20
C THR A 746 -24.81 7.74 -20.55
N ILE A 747 -23.71 8.45 -20.35
CA ILE A 747 -23.69 9.85 -19.90
C ILE A 747 -23.65 10.79 -21.11
N PHE A 748 -22.75 10.53 -22.05
CA PHE A 748 -22.59 11.31 -23.26
C PHE A 748 -22.01 10.44 -24.38
N SER A 749 -22.45 10.66 -25.60
CA SER A 749 -21.99 9.95 -26.80
C SER A 749 -21.83 10.92 -27.96
N ALA A 750 -20.81 10.71 -28.78
CA ALA A 750 -20.57 11.44 -30.02
C ALA A 750 -20.17 10.48 -31.13
N ASP A 751 -20.53 10.83 -32.37
CA ASP A 751 -20.06 10.13 -33.56
C ASP A 751 -18.52 10.16 -33.60
N ILE A 752 -17.89 9.02 -33.93
CA ILE A 752 -16.43 8.88 -33.93
C ILE A 752 -15.74 9.83 -34.91
N LEU A 753 -16.44 10.30 -35.94
CA LEU A 753 -15.98 11.26 -36.94
C LEU A 753 -16.33 12.71 -36.61
N ASP A 754 -17.08 12.97 -35.52
CA ASP A 754 -17.43 14.33 -35.10
C ASP A 754 -16.21 15.05 -34.49
N ARG A 755 -15.53 15.82 -35.35
CA ARG A 755 -14.36 16.64 -35.01
C ARG A 755 -14.64 17.77 -34.02
N LYS A 756 -15.87 17.95 -33.53
CA LYS A 756 -16.17 18.85 -32.41
C LYS A 756 -15.83 18.21 -31.06
N TYR A 757 -15.94 16.89 -30.97
CA TYR A 757 -15.84 16.13 -29.72
C TYR A 757 -14.72 15.10 -29.73
N VAL A 758 -14.45 14.47 -30.88
CA VAL A 758 -13.52 13.35 -31.00
C VAL A 758 -12.35 13.71 -31.91
N HIS A 759 -11.14 13.44 -31.45
CA HIS A 759 -9.91 13.60 -32.21
C HIS A 759 -8.98 12.41 -32.00
N PHE A 760 -8.10 12.16 -32.96
CA PHE A 760 -7.12 11.09 -32.92
C PHE A 760 -5.72 11.67 -33.09
N THR A 761 -4.77 11.18 -32.28
CA THR A 761 -3.34 11.51 -32.38
C THR A 761 -2.50 10.25 -32.23
N ARG A 762 -1.27 10.26 -32.77
CA ARG A 762 -0.34 9.13 -32.64
C ARG A 762 0.11 8.92 -31.20
N GLU A 763 0.36 10.02 -30.51
CA GLU A 763 0.75 10.05 -29.11
C GLU A 763 -0.24 10.87 -28.31
N ARG A 764 -0.29 10.63 -27.00
CA ARG A 764 -1.10 11.45 -26.10
C ARG A 764 -0.59 12.89 -26.15
N PRO A 765 -1.44 13.89 -26.47
CA PRO A 765 -0.94 15.24 -26.64
C PRO A 765 -0.35 15.78 -25.32
N GLY A 766 0.76 16.51 -25.40
CA GLY A 766 1.47 17.02 -24.23
C GLY A 766 2.32 15.99 -23.46
N ASN A 767 2.36 14.71 -23.87
CA ASN A 767 3.18 13.67 -23.23
C ASN A 767 3.91 12.81 -24.26
N THR A 768 4.81 13.45 -25.00
CA THR A 768 5.56 12.79 -26.08
C THR A 768 6.40 11.63 -25.57
N GLY A 769 6.32 10.50 -26.27
CA GLY A 769 7.02 9.25 -25.92
C GLY A 769 6.49 8.54 -24.66
N GLU A 770 5.27 8.85 -24.18
CA GLU A 770 4.66 8.21 -22.99
C GLU A 770 4.78 6.68 -23.03
N LEU A 771 4.34 6.05 -24.13
CA LEU A 771 4.31 4.60 -24.26
C LEU A 771 5.71 3.98 -24.23
N ASP A 772 6.70 4.67 -24.80
CA ASP A 772 8.09 4.21 -24.81
C ASP A 772 8.74 4.34 -23.43
N LYS A 773 8.43 5.41 -22.69
CA LYS A 773 8.82 5.57 -21.29
C LYS A 773 8.20 4.47 -20.41
N LEU A 774 6.92 4.13 -20.63
CA LEU A 774 6.27 3.01 -19.92
C LEU A 774 6.94 1.67 -20.23
N ARG A 775 7.41 1.47 -21.46
CA ARG A 775 8.15 0.27 -21.90
C ARG A 775 9.56 0.19 -21.30
N SER A 776 10.25 1.32 -21.14
CA SER A 776 11.65 1.35 -20.72
C SER A 776 11.88 0.86 -19.29
N VAL A 777 10.86 0.90 -18.43
CA VAL A 777 10.90 0.43 -17.03
C VAL A 777 10.90 -1.11 -16.94
N SER A 778 11.91 -1.76 -17.50
CA SER A 778 12.17 -3.18 -17.25
C SER A 778 13.39 -3.29 -16.36
N ARG A 779 13.28 -4.08 -15.28
CA ARG A 779 14.44 -4.42 -14.44
C ARG A 779 15.55 -4.90 -15.36
N LYS A 780 16.67 -4.17 -15.43
CA LYS A 780 17.84 -4.60 -16.19
C LYS A 780 18.32 -5.90 -15.56
N SER A 781 18.31 -7.00 -16.31
CA SER A 781 18.93 -8.24 -15.85
C SER A 781 20.41 -7.97 -15.61
N ALA A 782 20.87 -8.23 -14.38
CA ALA A 782 22.26 -8.04 -14.02
C ALA A 782 23.17 -8.89 -14.94
N SER A 783 24.33 -8.33 -15.27
CA SER A 783 25.33 -8.93 -16.16
C SER A 783 25.62 -10.40 -15.86
N SER A 784 25.81 -11.18 -16.94
CA SER A 784 26.16 -12.59 -17.01
C SER A 784 27.39 -12.98 -16.18
N SER A 785 27.23 -13.10 -14.87
CA SER A 785 28.16 -13.82 -14.02
C SER A 785 27.83 -15.32 -14.10
N PRO A 786 28.82 -16.23 -14.00
CA PRO A 786 28.55 -17.66 -14.06
C PRO A 786 27.66 -18.08 -12.88
N VAL A 787 26.42 -18.42 -13.20
CA VAL A 787 25.38 -18.78 -12.23
C VAL A 787 25.74 -20.10 -11.54
N LEU A 788 25.96 -20.05 -10.22
CA LEU A 788 26.29 -21.23 -9.40
C LEU A 788 25.07 -22.11 -9.04
N SER A 789 23.84 -21.62 -9.24
CA SER A 789 22.58 -22.35 -8.99
C SER A 789 21.53 -22.04 -10.06
N ASP A 790 20.96 -23.07 -10.70
CA ASP A 790 19.88 -22.88 -11.67
C ASP A 790 18.59 -22.34 -11.02
N ALA A 791 17.64 -21.90 -11.86
CA ALA A 791 16.29 -21.52 -11.48
C ALA A 791 15.59 -22.63 -10.66
N ILE A 792 14.82 -22.24 -9.64
CA ILE A 792 14.04 -23.20 -8.83
C ILE A 792 12.82 -23.62 -9.63
N LYS A 793 12.70 -24.90 -9.94
CA LYS A 793 11.53 -25.43 -10.61
C LYS A 793 10.38 -25.56 -9.61
N VAL A 794 9.26 -24.92 -9.95
CA VAL A 794 8.01 -24.96 -9.20
C VAL A 794 7.04 -25.86 -9.96
N THR A 795 6.53 -26.90 -9.29
CA THR A 795 5.48 -27.76 -9.84
C THR A 795 4.21 -27.54 -9.05
N LEU A 796 3.12 -27.24 -9.75
CA LEU A 796 1.81 -27.02 -9.14
C LEU A 796 1.05 -28.35 -8.98
N ASP A 797 0.03 -28.35 -8.12
CA ASP A 797 -0.93 -29.44 -8.00
C ASP A 797 -1.77 -29.61 -9.28
N ASP A 798 -2.55 -30.69 -9.35
CA ASP A 798 -3.33 -31.01 -10.54
C ASP A 798 -4.38 -29.93 -10.86
N GLY A 799 -4.86 -29.23 -9.81
CA GLY A 799 -5.76 -28.08 -9.95
C GLY A 799 -5.06 -26.76 -10.36
N CYS A 800 -3.72 -26.74 -10.36
CA CYS A 800 -2.89 -25.54 -10.55
C CYS A 800 -3.26 -24.39 -9.58
N THR A 801 -3.61 -24.75 -8.36
CA THR A 801 -4.02 -23.83 -7.29
C THR A 801 -2.96 -23.64 -6.22
N LYS A 802 -2.09 -24.61 -6.02
CA LYS A 802 -1.09 -24.62 -4.93
C LYS A 802 0.24 -25.16 -5.43
N THR A 803 1.32 -24.72 -4.78
CA THR A 803 2.63 -25.33 -4.97
C THR A 803 2.60 -26.76 -4.43
N LYS A 804 2.88 -27.74 -5.29
CA LYS A 804 3.03 -29.14 -4.89
C LYS A 804 4.47 -29.43 -4.50
N ILE A 805 5.43 -28.96 -5.30
CA ILE A 805 6.84 -29.35 -5.22
C ILE A 805 7.75 -28.19 -5.63
N LEU A 806 8.89 -28.07 -4.94
CA LEU A 806 10.05 -27.31 -5.40
C LEU A 806 11.19 -28.26 -5.76
N THR A 807 11.91 -27.96 -6.85
CA THR A 807 13.14 -28.67 -7.21
C THR A 807 14.26 -27.65 -7.38
N GLY A 808 15.30 -27.79 -6.57
CA GLY A 808 16.51 -26.96 -6.67
C GLY A 808 17.68 -27.77 -7.23
N ARG A 809 18.53 -27.12 -8.03
CA ARG A 809 19.67 -27.76 -8.70
C ARG A 809 20.98 -27.05 -8.36
N ALA A 810 21.89 -27.80 -7.76
CA ALA A 810 23.28 -27.42 -7.53
C ALA A 810 24.14 -27.83 -8.73
N ASN A 811 24.59 -26.86 -9.51
CA ASN A 811 25.54 -27.09 -10.61
C ASN A 811 26.97 -27.08 -10.07
N ILE A 812 27.70 -28.18 -10.28
CA ILE A 812 29.09 -28.30 -9.84
C ILE A 812 29.97 -27.77 -10.95
N VAL A 813 30.45 -26.54 -10.82
CA VAL A 813 31.29 -25.89 -11.84
C VAL A 813 32.79 -26.08 -11.60
N ASP A 814 33.21 -26.19 -10.34
CA ASP A 814 34.60 -26.37 -9.92
C ASP A 814 35.19 -27.68 -10.45
N LYS A 815 36.41 -27.61 -11.01
CA LYS A 815 37.03 -28.74 -11.71
C LYS A 815 37.36 -29.89 -10.76
N ASP A 816 37.85 -29.57 -9.56
CA ASP A 816 38.21 -30.58 -8.57
C ASP A 816 36.93 -31.23 -7.99
N ALA A 817 35.91 -30.43 -7.71
CA ALA A 817 34.60 -30.91 -7.30
C ALA A 817 33.95 -31.82 -8.35
N LYS A 818 34.08 -31.50 -9.65
CA LYS A 818 33.61 -32.37 -10.75
C LYS A 818 34.31 -33.72 -10.74
N VAL A 819 35.62 -33.75 -10.53
CA VAL A 819 36.40 -35.00 -10.44
C VAL A 819 35.96 -35.83 -9.24
N VAL A 820 35.84 -35.22 -8.07
CA VAL A 820 35.38 -35.88 -6.84
C VAL A 820 33.98 -36.46 -7.02
N LEU A 821 33.05 -35.70 -7.59
CA LEU A 821 31.70 -36.18 -7.88
C LEU A 821 31.71 -37.31 -8.94
N GLY A 822 32.58 -37.22 -9.95
CA GLY A 822 32.78 -38.25 -10.98
C GLY A 822 33.32 -39.56 -10.40
N GLN A 823 34.20 -39.50 -9.40
CA GLN A 823 34.78 -40.64 -8.67
C GLN A 823 33.80 -41.32 -7.69
N LYS A 824 32.50 -41.06 -7.82
CA LYS A 824 31.44 -41.66 -7.00
C LYS A 824 31.50 -41.28 -5.51
N ALA A 825 32.01 -40.10 -5.16
CA ALA A 825 31.92 -39.58 -3.80
C ALA A 825 30.47 -39.65 -3.28
N ARG A 826 30.32 -39.99 -2.00
CA ARG A 826 29.04 -39.99 -1.29
C ARG A 826 28.51 -38.55 -1.25
N VAL A 827 27.23 -38.40 -1.58
CA VAL A 827 26.52 -37.11 -1.56
C VAL A 827 25.51 -37.19 -0.43
N ASP A 828 25.63 -36.29 0.54
CA ASP A 828 24.68 -36.12 1.63
C ASP A 828 23.97 -34.77 1.46
N VAL A 829 22.69 -34.70 1.80
CA VAL A 829 21.88 -33.48 1.69
C VAL A 829 21.12 -33.26 2.99
N GLU A 830 21.21 -32.07 3.54
CA GLU A 830 20.56 -31.68 4.79
C GLU A 830 19.88 -30.30 4.66
N GLN A 831 18.76 -30.10 5.35
CA GLN A 831 18.16 -28.78 5.50
C GLN A 831 18.91 -28.01 6.59
N VAL A 832 19.54 -26.89 6.23
CA VAL A 832 20.34 -26.09 7.17
C VAL A 832 19.59 -24.89 7.72
N SER A 833 18.50 -24.48 7.07
CA SER A 833 17.65 -23.37 7.53
C SER A 833 16.20 -23.57 7.07
N PRO A 834 15.26 -22.68 7.46
CA PRO A 834 13.89 -22.73 6.96
C PRO A 834 13.78 -22.75 5.42
N GLN A 835 14.77 -22.22 4.71
CA GLN A 835 14.72 -21.94 3.27
C GLN A 835 15.97 -22.39 2.50
N ALA A 836 16.86 -23.17 3.10
CA ALA A 836 18.10 -23.60 2.45
C ALA A 836 18.40 -25.08 2.67
N MET A 837 18.78 -25.73 1.57
CA MET A 837 19.32 -27.09 1.57
C MET A 837 20.83 -27.01 1.31
N LYS A 838 21.60 -27.87 1.99
CA LYS A 838 23.04 -27.98 1.81
C LYS A 838 23.36 -29.34 1.21
N VAL A 839 24.20 -29.33 0.18
CA VAL A 839 24.71 -30.51 -0.52
C VAL A 839 26.19 -30.68 -0.15
N LEU A 840 26.55 -31.84 0.38
CA LEU A 840 27.89 -32.20 0.83
C LEU A 840 28.42 -33.39 0.04
N PHE A 841 29.64 -33.28 -0.49
CA PHE A 841 30.35 -34.42 -1.08
C PHE A 841 31.87 -34.21 -1.06
N GLY A 842 32.61 -35.19 -0.54
CA GLY A 842 34.04 -35.02 -0.27
C GLY A 842 34.29 -33.83 0.67
N SER A 843 35.19 -32.91 0.30
CA SER A 843 35.43 -31.64 1.00
C SER A 843 34.60 -30.46 0.45
N HIS A 844 33.69 -30.71 -0.50
CA HIS A 844 32.92 -29.67 -1.16
C HIS A 844 31.52 -29.52 -0.55
N CYS A 845 31.07 -28.27 -0.50
CA CYS A 845 29.78 -27.89 0.05
C CYS A 845 29.12 -26.87 -0.89
N GLN A 846 27.83 -27.05 -1.16
CA GLN A 846 27.04 -26.10 -1.94
C GLN A 846 25.66 -25.90 -1.31
N ILE A 847 25.19 -24.66 -1.30
CA ILE A 847 23.87 -24.28 -0.77
C ILE A 847 22.90 -24.12 -1.94
N ILE A 848 21.70 -24.69 -1.79
CA ILE A 848 20.55 -24.50 -2.66
C ILE A 848 19.54 -23.67 -1.89
N PRO A 849 19.37 -22.38 -2.25
CA PRO A 849 18.39 -21.53 -1.61
C PRO A 849 16.99 -21.69 -2.20
N PHE A 850 15.96 -21.45 -1.40
CA PHE A 850 14.55 -21.42 -1.79
C PHE A 850 13.89 -20.11 -1.32
N LEU A 851 12.95 -19.57 -2.10
CA LEU A 851 12.29 -18.29 -1.80
C LEU A 851 11.12 -18.41 -0.80
N PHE A 852 10.83 -19.61 -0.32
CA PHE A 852 9.76 -19.88 0.64
C PHE A 852 10.15 -21.03 1.57
N PRO A 853 9.67 -21.09 2.83
CA PRO A 853 10.05 -22.16 3.75
C PRO A 853 9.76 -23.57 3.20
N ILE A 854 10.70 -24.50 3.42
CA ILE A 854 10.68 -25.86 2.90
C ILE A 854 10.67 -26.92 4.00
N ASN A 855 10.17 -28.10 3.64
CA ASN A 855 10.19 -29.31 4.46
C ASN A 855 10.97 -30.42 3.74
N SER A 856 12.04 -30.89 4.37
CA SER A 856 12.96 -31.89 3.83
C SER A 856 12.70 -33.34 4.29
N THR A 857 11.67 -33.61 5.09
CA THR A 857 11.42 -34.92 5.77
C THR A 857 11.40 -36.10 4.80
N ASN A 858 11.00 -35.88 3.55
CA ASN A 858 11.05 -36.89 2.49
C ASN A 858 11.63 -36.24 1.23
N ASN A 859 12.93 -35.95 1.21
CA ASN A 859 13.58 -35.45 -0.01
C ASN A 859 14.17 -36.60 -0.84
N LYS A 860 14.09 -36.50 -2.17
CA LYS A 860 14.85 -37.35 -3.10
C LYS A 860 15.92 -36.55 -3.81
N ILE A 861 17.04 -37.21 -4.06
CA ILE A 861 18.23 -36.62 -4.68
C ILE A 861 18.48 -37.32 -6.01
N ARG A 862 18.78 -36.55 -7.05
CA ARG A 862 19.32 -37.07 -8.31
C ARG A 862 20.75 -36.58 -8.48
N ILE A 863 21.67 -37.53 -8.67
CA ILE A 863 23.10 -37.25 -8.80
C ILE A 863 23.51 -37.53 -10.24
N ALA A 864 23.75 -36.49 -11.02
CA ALA A 864 24.22 -36.61 -12.39
C ALA A 864 25.74 -36.45 -12.45
N ARG A 865 26.47 -37.57 -12.35
CA ARG A 865 27.94 -37.57 -12.27
C ARG A 865 28.63 -37.21 -13.59
N LYS A 866 28.01 -37.56 -14.74
CA LYS A 866 28.53 -37.22 -16.08
C LYS A 866 28.34 -35.75 -16.45
N SER A 867 27.20 -35.19 -16.05
CA SER A 867 26.82 -33.79 -16.33
C SER A 867 27.09 -32.86 -15.15
N SER A 868 27.74 -33.38 -14.10
CA SER A 868 28.21 -32.68 -12.90
C SER A 868 27.17 -31.80 -12.19
N TYR A 869 26.03 -32.37 -11.81
CA TYR A 869 25.03 -31.65 -10.99
C TYR A 869 24.32 -32.55 -9.97
N VAL A 870 23.75 -31.93 -8.94
CA VAL A 870 22.88 -32.56 -7.94
C VAL A 870 21.54 -31.83 -7.91
N GLU A 871 20.44 -32.56 -8.10
CA GLU A 871 19.07 -32.05 -7.98
C GLU A 871 18.45 -32.56 -6.68
N VAL A 872 17.82 -31.66 -5.91
CA VAL A 872 17.06 -31.98 -4.70
C VAL A 872 15.57 -31.75 -4.99
N GLY A 873 14.75 -32.79 -4.84
CA GLY A 873 13.32 -32.79 -5.16
C GLY A 873 12.96 -33.31 -6.56
N ALA A 874 13.74 -34.25 -7.11
CA ALA A 874 13.54 -34.76 -8.47
C ALA A 874 12.37 -35.77 -8.59
N VAL A 875 11.48 -35.58 -9.58
CA VAL A 875 10.37 -36.49 -9.90
C VAL A 875 10.88 -37.74 -10.64
N PHE A 876 10.56 -38.92 -10.13
CA PHE A 876 10.83 -40.20 -10.81
C PHE A 876 9.59 -40.61 -11.63
N VAL A 877 9.79 -41.00 -12.89
CA VAL A 877 8.76 -41.68 -13.69
C VAL A 877 8.79 -43.16 -13.31
N GLY A 878 7.81 -43.60 -12.53
CA GLY A 878 7.73 -44.93 -11.93
C GLY A 878 7.26 -44.84 -10.48
N GLU A 879 6.17 -45.53 -10.16
CA GLU A 879 5.35 -45.42 -8.95
C GLU A 879 6.13 -45.38 -7.63
N SER A 880 6.50 -44.17 -7.18
CA SER A 880 6.67 -43.72 -5.78
C SER A 880 7.28 -42.32 -5.78
N GLN A 881 6.45 -41.26 -5.75
CA GLN A 881 6.85 -39.84 -5.78
C GLN A 881 7.35 -39.36 -4.41
N VAL A 882 8.45 -38.60 -4.35
CA VAL A 882 8.93 -37.95 -3.11
C VAL A 882 9.74 -36.69 -3.47
N ASP A 883 9.39 -35.56 -2.83
CA ASP A 883 9.49 -34.17 -3.32
C ASP A 883 10.00 -33.22 -2.21
N VAL A 884 10.71 -32.13 -2.52
CA VAL A 884 10.88 -31.03 -1.53
C VAL A 884 9.57 -30.26 -1.47
N ARG A 885 8.87 -30.39 -0.34
CA ARG A 885 7.59 -29.73 -0.11
C ARG A 885 7.80 -28.35 0.49
N LEU A 886 6.83 -27.47 0.28
CA LEU A 886 6.75 -26.28 1.11
C LEU A 886 6.42 -26.68 2.54
N SER A 887 7.03 -25.99 3.49
CA SER A 887 6.64 -26.09 4.88
C SER A 887 5.49 -25.15 5.15
N GLY A 888 4.32 -25.72 5.46
CA GLY A 888 3.24 -24.93 6.06
C GLY A 888 3.65 -24.37 7.42
N PRO A 889 2.96 -23.33 7.92
CA PRO A 889 3.28 -22.69 9.20
C PRO A 889 3.11 -23.61 10.42
N LEU A 890 2.37 -24.70 10.27
CA LEU A 890 2.10 -25.67 11.33
C LEU A 890 3.02 -26.90 11.30
N GLU A 891 3.91 -27.00 10.30
CA GLU A 891 4.80 -28.15 10.14
C GLU A 891 6.06 -28.02 11.00
N LYS A 892 6.60 -29.17 11.45
CA LYS A 892 7.76 -29.20 12.37
C LYS A 892 9.08 -28.71 11.75
N LEU A 893 9.18 -28.68 10.43
CA LEU A 893 10.34 -28.11 9.70
C LEU A 893 10.00 -26.70 9.20
N GLY A 894 10.82 -26.12 8.33
CA GLY A 894 10.63 -24.73 7.89
C GLY A 894 10.89 -23.75 9.04
N MET A 895 9.98 -22.81 9.28
CA MET A 895 10.18 -21.75 10.28
C MET A 895 10.27 -22.29 11.72
N LEU A 896 9.59 -23.38 12.07
CA LEU A 896 9.69 -23.96 13.41
C LEU A 896 11.08 -24.54 13.73
N SER A 897 11.92 -24.79 12.72
CA SER A 897 13.32 -25.19 12.94
C SER A 897 14.19 -24.06 13.49
N ARG A 898 13.82 -22.80 13.18
CA ARG A 898 14.47 -21.57 13.65
C ARG A 898 13.38 -20.50 13.82
N PRO A 899 12.57 -20.54 14.90
CA PRO A 899 11.36 -19.72 15.04
C PRO A 899 11.65 -18.22 15.12
N PHE A 900 12.86 -17.83 15.52
CA PHE A 900 13.35 -16.45 15.56
C PHE A 900 14.64 -16.33 14.75
N PRO A 901 14.56 -16.26 13.40
CA PRO A 901 15.76 -16.20 12.57
C PRO A 901 16.59 -14.94 12.85
N LEU A 902 17.86 -15.15 13.18
CA LEU A 902 18.88 -14.11 13.26
C LEU A 902 19.69 -14.12 11.98
N ILE A 903 19.58 -13.03 11.21
CA ILE A 903 20.23 -12.92 9.91
C ILE A 903 21.53 -12.14 10.07
N LYS A 904 22.64 -12.74 9.65
CA LYS A 904 23.95 -12.11 9.65
C LYS A 904 24.26 -11.53 8.28
N GLN A 905 24.46 -10.22 8.20
CA GLN A 905 24.90 -9.52 7.00
C GLN A 905 26.00 -8.51 7.37
N ASN A 906 27.12 -8.51 6.65
CA ASN A 906 28.23 -7.56 6.87
C ASN A 906 28.69 -7.44 8.34
N ASN A 907 28.73 -8.58 9.06
CA ASN A 907 29.02 -8.68 10.50
C ASN A 907 28.00 -8.07 11.48
N ALA A 908 26.87 -7.55 11.00
CA ALA A 908 25.72 -7.20 11.84
C ALA A 908 24.71 -8.35 11.89
N PHE A 909 23.99 -8.47 13.01
CA PHE A 909 22.87 -9.39 13.15
C PHE A 909 21.56 -8.61 13.14
N SER A 910 20.52 -9.19 12.54
CA SER A 910 19.21 -8.58 12.49
C SER A 910 18.11 -9.59 12.78
N LEU A 911 17.13 -9.17 13.58
CA LEU A 911 15.89 -9.90 13.81
C LEU A 911 15.04 -9.86 12.54
N TRP A 912 14.59 -11.04 12.07
CA TRP A 912 13.82 -11.12 10.82
C TRP A 912 12.31 -11.06 11.02
N ASN A 913 11.77 -11.66 12.08
CA ASN A 913 10.31 -11.78 12.28
C ASN A 913 9.79 -11.23 13.61
N ILE A 914 10.61 -10.49 14.35
CA ILE A 914 10.25 -9.84 15.59
C ILE A 914 10.85 -8.43 15.62
N HIS A 915 10.07 -7.47 16.10
CA HIS A 915 10.48 -6.08 16.20
C HIS A 915 11.43 -5.86 17.40
N TYR A 916 12.18 -4.76 17.35
CA TYR A 916 12.99 -4.28 18.47
C TYR A 916 12.14 -3.45 19.43
N LEU A 917 12.39 -3.56 20.73
CA LEU A 917 11.64 -2.88 21.77
C LEU A 917 12.61 -2.21 22.77
N ASN A 918 12.40 -0.92 23.04
CA ASN A 918 13.14 -0.21 24.09
C ASN A 918 12.45 -0.37 25.44
N LEU A 919 12.88 -1.33 26.24
CA LEU A 919 12.27 -1.59 27.55
C LEU A 919 12.37 -0.39 28.50
N ASP A 920 13.46 0.39 28.43
CA ASP A 920 13.67 1.56 29.31
C ASP A 920 12.71 2.72 29.02
N SER A 921 12.11 2.75 27.82
CA SER A 921 11.15 3.78 27.42
C SER A 921 9.69 3.39 27.71
N LEU A 922 9.42 2.14 28.13
CA LEU A 922 8.07 1.67 28.41
C LEU A 922 7.61 2.07 29.81
N PRO A 923 6.30 2.34 30.00
CA PRO A 923 5.76 2.64 31.32
C PRO A 923 5.83 1.41 32.25
N LEU A 924 6.30 1.61 33.48
CA LEU A 924 6.26 0.61 34.53
C LEU A 924 4.86 0.53 35.15
N LEU A 925 4.31 -0.67 35.27
CA LEU A 925 3.00 -0.88 35.91
C LEU A 925 3.13 -0.90 37.44
N ASP A 926 2.20 -0.23 38.12
CA ASP A 926 2.01 -0.33 39.56
C ASP A 926 1.29 -1.64 39.91
N LEU A 927 2.07 -2.59 40.43
CA LEU A 927 1.58 -3.92 40.82
C LEU A 927 0.76 -3.91 42.12
N SER A 928 0.68 -2.80 42.85
CA SER A 928 -0.10 -2.72 44.09
C SER A 928 -1.61 -2.70 43.85
N ASN A 929 -2.06 -2.19 42.70
CA ASN A 929 -3.47 -2.03 42.36
C ASN A 929 -4.02 -3.21 41.53
N LYS A 930 -4.27 -4.33 42.20
CA LYS A 930 -4.66 -5.59 41.55
C LYS A 930 -5.91 -5.50 40.67
N SER A 931 -6.93 -4.74 41.07
CA SER A 931 -8.18 -4.63 40.28
C SER A 931 -7.95 -3.95 38.93
N LYS A 932 -6.97 -3.03 38.85
CA LYS A 932 -6.60 -2.35 37.60
C LYS A 932 -5.67 -3.17 36.70
N LEU A 933 -5.29 -4.37 37.12
CA LEU A 933 -4.47 -5.31 36.35
C LEU A 933 -5.29 -6.49 35.80
N GLU A 934 -6.61 -6.51 36.03
CA GLU A 934 -7.51 -7.61 35.62
C GLU A 934 -7.50 -7.84 34.11
N PHE A 935 -7.18 -6.83 33.30
CA PHE A 935 -7.08 -6.94 31.84
C PHE A 935 -5.97 -7.88 31.35
N ILE A 936 -4.94 -8.12 32.16
CA ILE A 936 -3.74 -8.89 31.76
C ILE A 936 -4.10 -10.34 31.45
N SER A 937 -4.88 -11.01 32.31
CA SER A 937 -5.22 -12.43 32.12
C SER A 937 -6.09 -12.68 30.87
N PRO A 938 -7.18 -11.93 30.63
CA PRO A 938 -7.92 -11.99 29.38
C PRO A 938 -7.04 -11.73 28.16
N HIS A 939 -6.20 -10.67 28.20
CA HIS A 939 -5.33 -10.34 27.08
C HIS A 939 -4.35 -11.48 26.74
N LEU A 940 -3.68 -12.04 27.74
CA LEU A 940 -2.74 -13.15 27.55
C LEU A 940 -3.45 -14.41 27.04
N THR A 941 -4.66 -14.69 27.52
CA THR A 941 -5.48 -15.82 27.04
C THR A 941 -5.82 -15.67 25.55
N LEU A 942 -6.09 -14.43 25.11
CA LEU A 942 -6.41 -14.09 23.73
C LEU A 942 -5.19 -14.12 22.78
N THR A 943 -3.97 -14.33 23.28
CA THR A 943 -2.77 -14.53 22.45
C THR A 943 -2.67 -15.95 21.86
N TYR A 944 -3.45 -16.90 22.39
CA TYR A 944 -3.48 -18.28 21.91
C TYR A 944 -4.52 -18.45 20.80
N SER A 945 -4.10 -19.05 19.70
CA SER A 945 -5.01 -19.55 18.66
C SER A 945 -5.81 -20.77 19.14
N ASP A 946 -6.91 -21.09 18.45
CA ASP A 946 -7.73 -22.28 18.74
C ASP A 946 -6.90 -23.58 18.81
N ARG A 947 -5.90 -23.72 17.93
CA ARG A 947 -5.00 -24.88 17.92
C ARG A 947 -4.18 -24.94 19.20
N GLU A 948 -3.55 -23.83 19.58
CA GLU A 948 -2.67 -23.75 20.74
C GLU A 948 -3.47 -23.96 22.04
N GLN A 949 -4.69 -23.43 22.15
CA GLN A 949 -5.58 -23.67 23.29
C GLN A 949 -5.95 -25.16 23.43
N ARG A 950 -6.25 -25.84 22.32
CA ARG A 950 -6.51 -27.29 22.32
C ARG A 950 -5.29 -28.08 22.77
N PHE A 951 -4.10 -27.71 22.32
CA PHE A 951 -2.84 -28.37 22.71
C PHE A 951 -2.52 -28.15 24.18
N GLY A 952 -2.65 -26.92 24.69
CA GLY A 952 -2.49 -26.63 26.12
C GLY A 952 -3.51 -27.38 26.99
N THR A 953 -4.75 -27.51 26.53
CA THR A 953 -5.77 -28.31 27.23
C THR A 953 -5.43 -29.80 27.24
N ALA A 954 -4.95 -30.34 26.12
CA ALA A 954 -4.53 -31.74 26.02
C ALA A 954 -3.32 -32.03 26.92
N GLU A 955 -2.34 -31.12 26.96
CA GLU A 955 -1.19 -31.19 27.86
C GLU A 955 -1.63 -31.20 29.32
N HIS A 956 -2.49 -30.26 29.73
CA HIS A 956 -2.98 -30.17 31.10
C HIS A 956 -3.76 -31.42 31.54
N LYS A 957 -4.43 -32.10 30.60
CA LYS A 957 -5.11 -33.38 30.82
C LYS A 957 -4.17 -34.60 30.77
N GLY A 958 -2.87 -34.41 30.58
CA GLY A 958 -1.88 -35.49 30.44
C GLY A 958 -1.99 -36.28 29.13
N GLN A 959 -2.73 -35.76 28.14
CA GLN A 959 -2.93 -36.39 26.82
C GLN A 959 -1.81 -36.06 25.83
N LEU A 960 -1.02 -35.03 26.11
CA LEU A 960 0.14 -34.59 25.34
C LEU A 960 1.28 -34.29 26.31
N ARG A 961 2.53 -34.64 25.97
CA ARG A 961 3.68 -34.29 26.82
C ARG A 961 4.15 -32.87 26.50
N SER A 962 4.69 -32.15 27.47
CA SER A 962 5.23 -30.79 27.28
C SER A 962 6.34 -30.70 26.21
N GLU A 963 7.11 -31.78 26.07
CA GLU A 963 8.14 -31.92 25.02
C GLU A 963 7.55 -31.94 23.60
N ASP A 964 6.30 -32.40 23.46
CA ASP A 964 5.61 -32.53 22.18
C ASP A 964 4.96 -31.21 21.71
N LEU A 965 4.90 -30.19 22.58
CA LEU A 965 4.48 -28.84 22.21
C LEU A 965 5.49 -28.15 21.31
N ASP A 966 5.01 -27.25 20.44
CA ASP A 966 5.91 -26.39 19.68
C ASP A 966 6.52 -25.29 20.56
N VAL A 967 7.65 -24.73 20.11
CA VAL A 967 8.42 -23.73 20.88
C VAL A 967 7.58 -22.48 21.16
N ILE A 968 6.70 -22.09 20.22
CA ILE A 968 5.89 -20.89 20.35
C ILE A 968 4.86 -21.04 21.48
N ILE A 969 4.19 -22.19 21.56
CA ILE A 969 3.25 -22.47 22.67
C ILE A 969 3.98 -22.39 24.01
N ARG A 970 5.15 -23.01 24.14
CA ARG A 970 5.93 -22.97 25.39
C ARG A 970 6.36 -21.56 25.75
N VAL A 971 6.80 -20.75 24.77
CA VAL A 971 7.13 -19.33 25.00
C VAL A 971 5.91 -18.56 25.50
N LYS A 972 4.74 -18.75 24.89
CA LYS A 972 3.48 -18.12 25.35
C LYS A 972 3.09 -18.58 26.76
N GLN A 973 3.27 -19.86 27.09
CA GLN A 973 3.03 -20.37 28.45
C GLN A 973 3.98 -19.74 29.47
N ILE A 974 5.27 -19.62 29.15
CA ILE A 974 6.25 -18.95 30.01
C ILE A 974 5.85 -17.49 30.22
N ILE A 975 5.53 -16.75 29.16
CA ILE A 975 5.07 -15.36 29.26
C ILE A 975 3.81 -15.28 30.14
N TYR A 976 2.83 -16.15 29.89
CA TYR A 976 1.61 -16.22 30.70
C TYR A 976 1.94 -16.42 32.19
N HIS A 977 2.81 -17.37 32.51
CA HIS A 977 3.22 -17.66 33.88
C HIS A 977 4.00 -16.51 34.53
N LEU A 978 4.91 -15.85 33.79
CA LEU A 978 5.66 -14.70 34.30
C LEU A 978 4.72 -13.56 34.68
N PHE A 979 3.78 -13.21 33.80
CA PHE A 979 2.80 -12.15 34.08
C PHE A 979 1.79 -12.54 35.16
N ALA A 980 1.28 -13.77 35.14
CA ALA A 980 0.31 -14.24 36.13
C ALA A 980 0.93 -14.32 37.54
N ASN A 981 2.18 -14.76 37.66
CA ASN A 981 2.86 -14.84 38.96
C ASN A 981 3.39 -13.46 39.40
N GLY A 982 3.89 -12.64 38.48
CA GLY A 982 4.38 -11.29 38.77
C GLY A 982 3.28 -10.35 39.28
N THR A 983 2.04 -10.52 38.81
CA THR A 983 0.89 -9.71 39.26
C THR A 983 0.23 -10.25 40.54
N ASN A 984 0.26 -11.58 40.77
CA ASN A 984 -0.42 -12.20 41.90
C ASN A 984 0.46 -12.48 43.13
N SER A 985 1.77 -12.64 42.96
CA SER A 985 2.69 -13.08 44.00
C SER A 985 3.80 -12.07 44.30
N ASN A 986 4.44 -12.18 45.47
CA ASN A 986 5.62 -11.36 45.82
C ASN A 986 6.93 -11.86 45.20
N HIS A 987 6.87 -12.81 44.26
CA HIS A 987 8.07 -13.31 43.58
C HIS A 987 8.52 -12.28 42.55
N ARG A 988 9.65 -11.62 42.83
CA ARG A 988 10.27 -10.66 41.93
C ARG A 988 11.34 -11.31 41.05
N VAL A 989 11.93 -12.40 41.53
CA VAL A 989 12.98 -13.10 40.81
C VAL A 989 12.46 -14.39 40.19
N PHE A 990 12.65 -14.53 38.89
CA PHE A 990 12.32 -15.70 38.10
C PHE A 990 13.60 -16.31 37.53
N ALA A 991 13.69 -17.64 37.49
CA ALA A 991 14.80 -18.35 36.88
C ALA A 991 14.30 -19.18 35.69
N LEU A 992 14.92 -19.04 34.51
CA LEU A 992 14.79 -20.07 33.48
C LEU A 992 15.76 -21.19 33.80
N ALA A 993 15.24 -22.39 33.97
CA ALA A 993 16.04 -23.60 34.14
C ALA A 993 15.74 -24.58 33.00
N ASP A 994 16.80 -25.23 32.51
CA ASP A 994 16.73 -26.47 31.73
C ASP A 994 17.21 -27.60 32.64
N PRO A 995 16.26 -28.35 33.23
CA PRO A 995 16.55 -29.43 34.17
C PRO A 995 17.37 -30.57 33.55
N GLY A 996 17.31 -30.75 32.22
CA GLY A 996 18.02 -31.82 31.51
C GLY A 996 19.50 -31.54 31.30
N ASN A 997 19.91 -30.26 31.28
CA ASN A 997 21.30 -29.84 31.04
C ASN A 997 21.96 -29.09 32.22
N GLY A 998 21.32 -29.06 33.41
CA GLY A 998 22.04 -28.86 34.67
C GLY A 998 22.13 -27.44 35.24
N GLY A 999 21.08 -26.60 35.17
CA GLY A 999 21.05 -25.37 35.98
C GLY A 999 19.99 -24.32 35.61
N GLY A 1000 19.99 -23.20 36.33
CA GLY A 1000 19.33 -21.97 35.92
C GLY A 1000 20.23 -21.19 34.94
N TYR A 1001 19.71 -20.86 33.76
CA TYR A 1001 20.47 -20.24 32.66
C TYR A 1001 20.35 -18.73 32.66
N THR A 1002 19.26 -18.21 33.22
CA THR A 1002 19.02 -16.76 33.31
C THR A 1002 18.13 -16.49 34.51
N LEU A 1003 18.48 -15.45 35.25
CA LEU A 1003 17.65 -14.86 36.30
C LEU A 1003 17.07 -13.55 35.77
N PHE A 1004 15.79 -13.33 36.00
CA PHE A 1004 15.11 -12.05 35.78
C PHE A 1004 14.62 -11.56 37.13
N SER A 1005 14.79 -10.28 37.46
CA SER A 1005 14.38 -9.69 38.74
C SER A 1005 13.62 -8.39 38.56
#